data_AF-A0A518K3N6-F1
#
_entry.id   AF-A0A518K3N6-F1
#
_cell.length_a   1.000
_cell.length_b   1.000
_cell.length_c   1.000
_cell.angle_alpha   90.00
_cell.angle_beta   90.00
_cell.angle_gamma   90.00
#
_symmetry.space_group_name_H-M   'P 1'
#
loop_
_entity.id
_entity.type
_entity.pdbx_description
1 polymer ?
#
loop_
_entity_poly.entity_id
_entity_poly.type
_entity_poly.pdbx_seq_one_letter_code
_entity_poly.pdbx_strand_id
1 'polypeptide(L)'
;MLLYSRDALDSRDALGRLSKALVGVLLTAAPLRAHIYQWEDTGDGRVQSTTLTPGGGGVDAVPGEYLYRRDLTKAYLIGADLTGAYAYQANFTDADFTNANLTSATLSWTTLTGATFTDAVVRGAGLNNITSRGFGAAQLYSTASYQAGDLSGILFDGNNLTGWDFSSQDLSRTRYYGTILAGVDFTGATITGAILQDATSNGFTVAQFYSTASYQNLNLREVWLNYSDLTGWNFAGQDLTGASLQIATLLDADFTGAIIDNASFYSVTNSGFTAAQLYSTASYQAGGLRGVNLEFNDMSGWNFAGIDLTGANFNGADLAGSDLTGAIINDASLGDTALSETQLYSTASYQAGDLSGTNLGENYLSDVSFAGFNLERAGFGGANLEGTDFTGANIRGANFYAATFNGFTPQQLYSTASYQEGDLSGVSFLINDLAGWDFEEQNLQHAELSADLTGTNLRHAYLVNAVFDSSGITNIGLAIFHGADARGARMYLDDTSAGVNLIGPQGVVHGIDLTTEELWIVRDYDGDSDMYNPIAPIAIHVEDGFSTNDDSTIEVRLEADAWDSTISFEPGIAVTLDGTLELSFTPDVDVTGQVGRSFALFDWTGVAPTGAFNVVSEHEWDLSSLYTTGVVTLTSAEQPLYGDYNGDGAVDAADYTVWRDNVDAPAGSLPNDPGSGPIGAAQYETWRDNYGRTSPSDAAVVPEPATAFIGLAPVICAAPSRRRQRR
;
A
#
# COMPACT_ATOMS: atom_id res chain seq x y z
N MET A 1 6.29 35.30 -12.82
CA MET A 1 7.53 35.55 -13.57
C MET A 1 7.15 35.64 -15.05
N LEU A 2 7.41 36.80 -15.69
CA LEU A 2 7.55 37.10 -17.14
C LEU A 2 6.50 36.53 -18.15
N LEU A 3 5.55 37.32 -18.69
CA LEU A 3 5.61 38.30 -19.81
C LEU A 3 5.87 37.73 -21.21
N TYR A 4 4.95 38.01 -22.16
CA TYR A 4 5.12 38.69 -23.48
C TYR A 4 3.90 38.36 -24.39
N SER A 5 3.28 39.22 -25.21
CA SER A 5 3.23 40.68 -25.40
C SER A 5 2.20 41.00 -26.51
N ARG A 6 1.57 42.20 -26.47
CA ARG A 6 1.42 43.23 -27.55
C ARG A 6 1.19 42.80 -29.01
N ASP A 7 0.40 43.46 -29.86
CA ASP A 7 -0.29 44.75 -29.91
C ASP A 7 -1.14 44.73 -31.20
N ALA A 8 -2.27 45.45 -31.26
CA ALA A 8 -2.65 46.30 -32.41
C ALA A 8 -3.93 47.12 -32.11
N LEU A 9 -3.75 48.44 -32.08
CA LEU A 9 -4.79 49.47 -32.07
C LEU A 9 -5.45 49.63 -33.45
N ASP A 10 -6.75 49.98 -33.47
CA ASP A 10 -7.31 51.17 -34.15
C ASP A 10 -8.83 51.26 -33.87
N SER A 11 -9.27 52.11 -32.95
CA SER A 11 -9.64 53.54 -33.09
C SER A 11 -11.14 53.79 -33.36
N ARG A 12 -11.82 54.28 -32.31
CA ARG A 12 -12.69 55.45 -32.37
C ARG A 12 -12.79 56.06 -30.97
N ASP A 13 -12.00 57.11 -30.83
CA ASP A 13 -11.80 58.00 -29.68
C ASP A 13 -12.94 59.04 -29.58
N ALA A 14 -12.88 59.83 -28.49
CA ALA A 14 -13.63 61.05 -28.14
C ALA A 14 -14.88 60.80 -27.26
N LEU A 15 -15.05 61.32 -26.04
CA LEU A 15 -14.43 62.35 -25.18
C LEU A 15 -14.96 62.05 -23.76
N GLY A 16 -14.37 62.34 -22.61
CA GLY A 16 -13.27 63.19 -22.22
C GLY A 16 -13.33 63.37 -20.69
N ARG A 17 -12.27 62.89 -20.01
CA ARG A 17 -11.61 63.40 -18.79
C ARG A 17 -12.40 64.10 -17.66
N LEU A 18 -11.97 63.74 -16.43
CA LEU A 18 -12.16 64.35 -15.10
C LEU A 18 -13.21 63.59 -14.26
N SER A 19 -12.93 62.98 -13.11
CA SER A 19 -11.83 63.16 -12.15
C SER A 19 -11.66 61.90 -11.28
N LYS A 20 -10.40 61.50 -11.05
CA LYS A 20 -10.05 60.73 -9.85
C LYS A 20 -10.13 61.68 -8.66
N ALA A 21 -11.07 61.46 -7.75
CA ALA A 21 -10.92 61.64 -6.29
C ALA A 21 -12.30 61.63 -5.61
N LEU A 22 -12.86 60.44 -5.39
CA LEU A 22 -13.55 60.17 -4.13
C LEU A 22 -13.41 58.68 -3.81
N VAL A 23 -12.42 58.38 -2.98
CA VAL A 23 -12.38 57.14 -2.20
C VAL A 23 -13.53 57.22 -1.21
N GLY A 24 -14.42 56.23 -1.22
CA GLY A 24 -15.46 56.12 -0.21
C GLY A 24 -16.52 55.10 -0.59
N VAL A 25 -16.33 53.87 -0.12
CA VAL A 25 -17.25 52.71 -0.20
C VAL A 25 -17.20 51.95 -1.54
N LEU A 26 -16.14 51.14 -1.70
CA LEU A 26 -16.32 49.83 -2.34
C LEU A 26 -17.30 49.05 -1.45
N LEU A 27 -18.58 49.03 -1.81
CA LEU A 27 -19.39 47.87 -1.49
C LEU A 27 -18.76 46.73 -2.26
N THR A 28 -18.03 45.87 -1.56
CA THR A 28 -17.76 44.52 -2.03
C THR A 28 -19.13 43.90 -2.30
N ALA A 29 -19.59 43.91 -3.55
CA ALA A 29 -20.67 43.02 -3.95
C ALA A 29 -20.13 41.62 -3.67
N ALA A 30 -20.62 41.01 -2.58
CA ALA A 30 -20.47 39.57 -2.39
C ALA A 30 -20.86 38.91 -3.72
N PRO A 31 -20.17 37.83 -4.16
CA PRO A 31 -20.60 37.11 -5.36
C PRO A 31 -22.11 36.87 -5.22
N LEU A 32 -22.88 37.25 -6.26
CA LEU A 32 -24.31 36.96 -6.34
C LEU A 32 -24.44 35.47 -6.05
N ARG A 33 -24.87 35.13 -4.83
CA ARG A 33 -25.01 33.72 -4.48
C ARG A 33 -26.12 33.19 -5.37
N ALA A 34 -25.87 32.06 -6.01
CA ALA A 34 -26.90 31.36 -6.74
C ALA A 34 -28.07 31.01 -5.80
N HIS A 35 -29.23 30.82 -6.39
CA HIS A 35 -30.49 30.72 -5.68
C HIS A 35 -31.36 29.65 -6.32
N ILE A 36 -31.99 28.79 -5.51
CA ILE A 36 -33.02 27.87 -5.99
C ILE A 36 -34.39 28.54 -5.86
N TYR A 37 -35.08 28.69 -6.98
CA TYR A 37 -36.40 29.31 -7.07
C TYR A 37 -37.50 28.27 -7.15
N GLN A 38 -38.72 28.70 -6.83
CA GLN A 38 -39.92 27.91 -7.07
C GLN A 38 -40.27 27.89 -8.57
N TRP A 39 -41.04 26.90 -9.00
CA TRP A 39 -41.69 26.94 -10.31
C TRP A 39 -43.07 27.61 -10.27
N GLU A 40 -43.48 28.17 -11.40
CA GLU A 40 -44.85 28.59 -11.70
C GLU A 40 -45.36 27.91 -12.97
N ASP A 41 -46.66 27.61 -13.01
CA ASP A 41 -47.30 26.95 -14.15
C ASP A 41 -47.93 28.00 -15.06
N THR A 42 -47.54 27.99 -16.33
CA THR A 42 -48.00 28.94 -17.35
C THR A 42 -49.12 28.39 -18.25
N GLY A 43 -49.51 27.12 -18.07
CA GLY A 43 -50.41 26.38 -18.95
C GLY A 43 -49.72 25.68 -20.13
N ASP A 44 -48.55 26.17 -20.55
CA ASP A 44 -47.67 25.54 -21.56
C ASP A 44 -46.53 24.72 -20.92
N GLY A 45 -46.49 24.67 -19.58
CA GLY A 45 -45.46 24.00 -18.79
C GLY A 45 -45.01 24.83 -17.58
N ARG A 46 -44.15 24.22 -16.76
CA ARG A 46 -43.55 24.87 -15.59
C ARG A 46 -42.32 25.66 -15.98
N VAL A 47 -42.24 26.90 -15.51
CA VAL A 47 -41.09 27.80 -15.68
C VAL A 47 -40.55 28.25 -14.32
N GLN A 48 -39.32 28.73 -14.27
CA GLN A 48 -38.75 29.29 -13.06
C GLN A 48 -39.49 30.57 -12.66
N SER A 49 -39.98 30.63 -11.42
CA SER A 49 -40.60 31.82 -10.86
C SER A 49 -39.54 32.77 -10.28
N THR A 50 -39.96 34.00 -9.95
CA THR A 50 -39.12 34.95 -9.20
C THR A 50 -39.12 34.69 -7.68
N THR A 51 -39.94 33.75 -7.21
CA THR A 51 -40.09 33.42 -5.79
C THR A 51 -39.04 32.39 -5.36
N LEU A 52 -38.24 32.69 -4.33
CA LEU A 52 -37.31 31.72 -3.75
C LEU A 52 -38.07 30.56 -3.10
N THR A 53 -37.51 29.35 -3.15
CA THR A 53 -37.96 28.31 -2.23
C THR A 53 -37.63 28.73 -0.79
N PRO A 54 -38.34 28.24 0.24
CA PRO A 54 -38.12 28.68 1.63
C PRO A 54 -36.65 28.57 2.09
N GLY A 55 -35.93 27.55 1.61
CA GLY A 55 -34.52 27.28 1.88
C GLY A 55 -33.56 27.59 0.73
N GLY A 56 -34.03 28.08 -0.42
CA GLY A 56 -33.23 28.30 -1.64
C GLY A 56 -32.37 29.56 -1.65
N GLY A 57 -32.37 30.33 -0.56
CA GLY A 57 -31.50 31.47 -0.37
C GLY A 57 -30.02 31.07 -0.30
N GLY A 58 -29.22 31.48 -1.29
CA GLY A 58 -27.76 31.39 -1.30
C GLY A 58 -27.21 30.00 -1.58
N VAL A 59 -27.94 29.20 -2.37
CA VAL A 59 -27.66 27.81 -2.75
C VAL A 59 -27.99 27.62 -4.22
N ASP A 60 -27.17 26.84 -4.94
CA ASP A 60 -27.34 26.53 -6.37
C ASP A 60 -27.88 25.10 -6.59
N ALA A 61 -28.24 24.76 -7.81
CA ALA A 61 -28.56 23.39 -8.23
C ALA A 61 -27.44 22.85 -9.15
N VAL A 62 -26.28 22.57 -8.55
CA VAL A 62 -25.04 22.14 -9.23
C VAL A 62 -24.50 20.81 -8.66
N PRO A 63 -23.55 20.14 -9.35
CA PRO A 63 -22.96 18.92 -8.85
C PRO A 63 -22.29 19.07 -7.48
N GLY A 64 -22.44 18.05 -6.62
CA GLY A 64 -21.85 18.00 -5.29
C GLY A 64 -22.45 18.96 -4.25
N GLU A 65 -23.49 19.72 -4.60
CA GLU A 65 -24.02 20.77 -3.74
C GLU A 65 -24.60 20.23 -2.42
N TYR A 66 -24.42 20.99 -1.33
CA TYR A 66 -24.88 20.63 0.00
C TYR A 66 -26.30 21.16 0.30
N LEU A 67 -27.30 20.35 -0.03
CA LEU A 67 -28.73 20.64 0.14
C LEU A 67 -29.34 20.08 1.45
N TYR A 68 -28.50 19.63 2.39
CA TYR A 68 -28.90 18.99 3.66
C TYR A 68 -29.99 19.76 4.41
N ARG A 69 -31.10 19.07 4.72
CA ARG A 69 -32.26 19.59 5.49
C ARG A 69 -32.88 20.87 4.96
N ARG A 70 -32.59 21.27 3.72
CA ARG A 70 -33.16 22.47 3.11
C ARG A 70 -34.65 22.25 2.81
N ASP A 71 -35.44 23.31 2.99
CA ASP A 71 -36.81 23.33 2.49
C ASP A 71 -36.85 23.88 1.06
N LEU A 72 -36.90 22.97 0.09
CA LEU A 72 -36.90 23.22 -1.33
C LEU A 72 -38.28 22.91 -1.93
N THR A 73 -39.34 23.17 -1.15
CA THR A 73 -40.73 23.02 -1.59
C THR A 73 -40.97 23.82 -2.88
N LYS A 74 -41.58 23.18 -3.88
CA LYS A 74 -41.83 23.68 -5.24
C LYS A 74 -40.58 24.08 -6.03
N ALA A 75 -39.40 23.58 -5.69
CA ALA A 75 -38.17 23.92 -6.40
C ALA A 75 -38.28 23.67 -7.91
N TYR A 76 -37.86 24.65 -8.71
CA TYR A 76 -37.63 24.51 -10.14
C TYR A 76 -36.24 23.90 -10.36
N LEU A 77 -36.19 22.60 -10.65
CA LEU A 77 -34.97 21.83 -10.89
C LEU A 77 -35.00 21.16 -12.27
N ILE A 78 -35.80 21.71 -13.18
CA ILE A 78 -35.94 21.18 -14.54
C ILE A 78 -34.59 21.29 -15.27
N GLY A 79 -34.06 20.17 -15.73
CA GLY A 79 -32.77 20.10 -16.42
C GLY A 79 -31.55 20.40 -15.53
N ALA A 80 -31.73 20.48 -14.21
CA ALA A 80 -30.62 20.77 -13.29
C ALA A 80 -29.63 19.60 -13.23
N ASP A 81 -28.34 19.91 -13.12
CA ASP A 81 -27.31 18.91 -12.85
C ASP A 81 -26.99 18.88 -11.35
N LEU A 82 -27.48 17.85 -10.67
CA LEU A 82 -27.32 17.60 -9.25
C LEU A 82 -26.48 16.34 -9.01
N THR A 83 -25.59 15.99 -9.95
CA THR A 83 -24.71 14.83 -9.82
C THR A 83 -23.95 14.87 -8.50
N GLY A 84 -24.06 13.83 -7.68
CA GLY A 84 -23.39 13.74 -6.39
C GLY A 84 -23.88 14.73 -5.31
N ALA A 85 -24.96 15.48 -5.55
CA ALA A 85 -25.47 16.45 -4.59
C ALA A 85 -25.91 15.76 -3.28
N TYR A 86 -25.65 16.40 -2.13
CA TYR A 86 -26.00 15.89 -0.82
C TYR A 86 -27.28 16.56 -0.30
N ALA A 87 -28.43 15.93 -0.57
CA ALA A 87 -29.75 16.45 -0.22
C ALA A 87 -30.43 15.67 0.92
N TYR A 88 -29.64 15.00 1.78
CA TYR A 88 -30.15 14.21 2.88
C TYR A 88 -31.12 15.01 3.78
N GLN A 89 -32.29 14.43 4.06
CA GLN A 89 -33.37 15.05 4.86
C GLN A 89 -33.95 16.37 4.31
N ALA A 90 -33.66 16.76 3.06
CA ALA A 90 -34.29 17.91 2.44
C ALA A 90 -35.79 17.69 2.19
N ASN A 91 -36.55 18.78 2.10
CA ASN A 91 -37.96 18.77 1.71
C ASN A 91 -38.08 19.25 0.26
N PHE A 92 -38.48 18.36 -0.63
CA PHE A 92 -38.72 18.62 -2.06
C PHE A 92 -40.21 18.44 -2.40
N THR A 93 -41.10 18.72 -1.44
CA THR A 93 -42.55 18.67 -1.70
C THR A 93 -42.87 19.50 -2.94
N ASP A 94 -43.57 18.91 -3.90
CA ASP A 94 -43.93 19.51 -5.19
C ASP A 94 -42.76 20.05 -6.04
N ALA A 95 -41.51 19.66 -5.78
CA ALA A 95 -40.36 20.05 -6.62
C ALA A 95 -40.44 19.39 -8.02
N ASP A 96 -39.81 20.02 -9.01
CA ASP A 96 -39.78 19.50 -10.38
C ASP A 96 -38.36 19.15 -10.82
N PHE A 97 -38.05 17.86 -10.85
CA PHE A 97 -36.79 17.29 -11.34
C PHE A 97 -36.87 16.84 -12.80
N THR A 98 -37.82 17.34 -13.60
CA THR A 98 -37.96 16.91 -15.00
C THR A 98 -36.65 17.11 -15.77
N ASN A 99 -36.13 16.08 -16.42
CA ASN A 99 -34.81 16.06 -17.09
C ASN A 99 -33.60 16.36 -16.18
N ALA A 100 -33.73 16.34 -14.86
CA ALA A 100 -32.61 16.59 -13.96
C ALA A 100 -31.64 15.39 -13.94
N ASN A 101 -30.36 15.66 -13.76
CA ASN A 101 -29.36 14.63 -13.50
C ASN A 101 -29.12 14.49 -12.00
N LEU A 102 -29.53 13.37 -11.42
CA LEU A 102 -29.37 13.02 -10.00
C LEU A 102 -28.41 11.84 -9.82
N THR A 103 -27.52 11.60 -10.80
CA THR A 103 -26.55 10.51 -10.74
C THR A 103 -25.77 10.60 -9.43
N SER A 104 -25.76 9.52 -8.65
CA SER A 104 -25.08 9.46 -7.34
C SER A 104 -25.49 10.53 -6.32
N ALA A 105 -26.61 11.23 -6.51
CA ALA A 105 -27.12 12.20 -5.55
C ALA A 105 -27.68 11.49 -4.30
N THR A 106 -27.43 12.04 -3.11
CA THR A 106 -27.98 11.52 -1.85
C THR A 106 -29.33 12.17 -1.55
N LEU A 107 -30.41 11.47 -1.85
CA LEU A 107 -31.80 11.89 -1.57
C LEU A 107 -32.39 11.14 -0.36
N SER A 108 -31.54 10.53 0.45
CA SER A 108 -31.99 9.67 1.54
C SER A 108 -32.76 10.47 2.58
N TRP A 109 -33.86 9.91 3.06
CA TRP A 109 -34.78 10.56 3.98
C TRP A 109 -35.33 11.90 3.48
N THR A 110 -35.39 12.16 2.17
CA THR A 110 -36.04 13.38 1.66
C THR A 110 -37.56 13.24 1.66
N THR A 111 -38.27 14.37 1.73
CA THR A 111 -39.72 14.42 1.44
C THR A 111 -39.93 14.71 -0.03
N LEU A 112 -40.61 13.81 -0.74
CA LEU A 112 -40.80 13.83 -2.20
C LEU A 112 -42.28 13.80 -2.61
N THR A 113 -43.19 14.08 -1.68
CA THR A 113 -44.63 14.20 -1.95
C THR A 113 -44.87 15.18 -3.09
N GLY A 114 -45.51 14.72 -4.17
CA GLY A 114 -45.85 15.56 -5.32
C GLY A 114 -44.67 15.96 -6.22
N ALA A 115 -43.45 15.53 -5.89
CA ALA A 115 -42.28 15.83 -6.72
C ALA A 115 -42.35 15.11 -8.07
N THR A 116 -41.91 15.76 -9.14
CA THR A 116 -41.90 15.21 -10.51
C THR A 116 -40.48 14.74 -10.87
N PHE A 117 -40.37 13.55 -11.45
CA PHE A 117 -39.10 12.90 -11.83
C PHE A 117 -39.04 12.52 -13.32
N THR A 118 -39.95 13.04 -14.12
CA THR A 118 -40.07 12.71 -15.54
C THR A 118 -38.73 12.90 -16.26
N ASP A 119 -38.22 11.85 -16.88
CA ASP A 119 -36.98 11.83 -17.63
C ASP A 119 -35.73 12.24 -16.80
N ALA A 120 -35.81 12.19 -15.47
CA ALA A 120 -34.65 12.40 -14.60
C ALA A 120 -33.70 11.19 -14.66
N VAL A 121 -32.39 11.41 -14.51
CA VAL A 121 -31.39 10.34 -14.39
C VAL A 121 -31.11 10.08 -12.92
N VAL A 122 -31.36 8.87 -12.42
CA VAL A 122 -31.28 8.53 -10.98
C VAL A 122 -30.31 7.38 -10.67
N ARG A 123 -29.51 6.95 -11.64
CA ARG A 123 -28.52 5.87 -11.45
C ARG A 123 -27.57 6.19 -10.29
N GLY A 124 -27.30 5.22 -9.42
CA GLY A 124 -26.45 5.41 -8.25
C GLY A 124 -27.04 6.28 -7.14
N ALA A 125 -28.25 6.82 -7.29
CA ALA A 125 -28.82 7.74 -6.31
C ALA A 125 -29.13 7.04 -4.98
N GLY A 126 -28.92 7.75 -3.87
CA GLY A 126 -29.25 7.30 -2.53
C GLY A 126 -30.73 7.55 -2.21
N LEU A 127 -31.60 6.60 -2.59
CA LEU A 127 -33.05 6.69 -2.43
C LEU A 127 -33.57 6.00 -1.15
N ASN A 128 -32.82 6.06 -0.05
CA ASN A 128 -33.16 5.33 1.17
C ASN A 128 -34.32 6.00 1.96
N ASN A 129 -35.26 5.22 2.50
CA ASN A 129 -36.33 5.66 3.40
C ASN A 129 -37.20 6.81 2.85
N ILE A 130 -37.53 6.78 1.57
CA ILE A 130 -38.32 7.84 0.90
C ILE A 130 -39.74 7.43 0.54
N THR A 131 -40.09 6.14 0.51
CA THR A 131 -41.46 5.74 0.13
C THR A 131 -42.50 6.15 1.19
N SER A 132 -42.13 6.12 2.46
CA SER A 132 -42.93 6.69 3.56
C SER A 132 -43.03 8.23 3.53
N ARG A 133 -42.25 8.87 2.65
CA ARG A 133 -42.15 10.33 2.49
C ARG A 133 -42.63 10.81 1.12
N GLY A 134 -43.47 10.03 0.47
CA GLY A 134 -44.21 10.41 -0.73
C GLY A 134 -43.56 10.04 -2.05
N PHE A 135 -42.45 9.30 -2.06
CA PHE A 135 -41.91 8.71 -3.29
C PHE A 135 -42.60 7.39 -3.63
N GLY A 136 -42.97 7.16 -4.89
CA GLY A 136 -43.67 5.95 -5.32
C GLY A 136 -43.23 5.42 -6.68
N ALA A 137 -43.72 4.23 -7.00
CA ALA A 137 -43.43 3.51 -8.24
C ALA A 137 -43.58 4.39 -9.49
N ALA A 138 -44.69 5.14 -9.61
CA ALA A 138 -44.93 6.00 -10.77
C ALA A 138 -43.86 7.10 -10.95
N GLN A 139 -43.30 7.63 -9.86
CA GLN A 139 -42.22 8.62 -9.94
C GLN A 139 -40.93 7.95 -10.43
N LEU A 140 -40.59 6.75 -9.91
CA LEU A 140 -39.43 6.01 -10.41
C LEU A 140 -39.62 5.64 -11.89
N TYR A 141 -40.79 5.13 -12.28
CA TYR A 141 -41.05 4.67 -13.66
C TYR A 141 -41.04 5.80 -14.68
N SER A 142 -41.29 7.03 -14.24
CA SER A 142 -41.17 8.21 -15.10
C SER A 142 -39.72 8.61 -15.39
N THR A 143 -38.73 8.11 -14.65
CA THR A 143 -37.32 8.49 -14.82
C THR A 143 -36.76 8.00 -16.16
N ALA A 144 -35.79 8.73 -16.70
CA ALA A 144 -35.02 8.29 -17.87
C ALA A 144 -34.22 7.02 -17.56
N SER A 145 -33.71 6.88 -16.33
CA SER A 145 -33.02 5.68 -15.85
C SER A 145 -33.88 4.43 -15.95
N TYR A 146 -35.12 4.46 -15.46
CA TYR A 146 -36.04 3.32 -15.54
C TYR A 146 -36.40 2.97 -16.99
N GLN A 147 -36.71 3.99 -17.79
CA GLN A 147 -37.04 3.80 -19.22
C GLN A 147 -35.86 3.22 -20.01
N ALA A 148 -34.63 3.57 -19.64
CA ALA A 148 -33.41 3.04 -20.23
C ALA A 148 -33.05 1.63 -19.74
N GLY A 149 -33.73 1.12 -18.70
CA GLY A 149 -33.39 -0.15 -18.07
C GLY A 149 -32.16 -0.09 -17.18
N ASP A 150 -31.74 1.10 -16.72
CA ASP A 150 -30.54 1.29 -15.90
C ASP A 150 -30.89 1.95 -14.56
N LEU A 151 -31.06 1.09 -13.55
CA LEU A 151 -31.24 1.46 -12.15
C LEU A 151 -30.02 1.07 -11.31
N SER A 152 -28.88 0.83 -11.95
CA SER A 152 -27.69 0.31 -11.29
C SER A 152 -27.21 1.26 -10.19
N GLY A 153 -26.66 0.70 -9.11
CA GLY A 153 -26.10 1.44 -7.99
C GLY A 153 -27.12 2.15 -7.08
N ILE A 154 -28.43 2.10 -7.35
CA ILE A 154 -29.41 2.78 -6.50
C ILE A 154 -29.48 2.13 -5.11
N LEU A 155 -29.50 2.97 -4.08
CA LEU A 155 -29.69 2.53 -2.70
C LEU A 155 -31.16 2.65 -2.32
N PHE A 156 -31.83 1.52 -2.09
CA PHE A 156 -33.26 1.44 -1.78
C PHE A 156 -33.54 1.14 -0.30
N ASP A 157 -32.56 1.26 0.60
CA ASP A 157 -32.67 0.81 1.99
C ASP A 157 -33.89 1.39 2.72
N GLY A 158 -34.53 0.54 3.54
CA GLY A 158 -35.65 0.90 4.40
C GLY A 158 -36.94 1.29 3.67
N ASN A 159 -37.02 1.10 2.34
CA ASN A 159 -38.24 1.38 1.60
C ASN A 159 -39.22 0.21 1.63
N ASN A 160 -40.48 0.53 1.37
CA ASN A 160 -41.48 -0.45 0.97
C ASN A 160 -41.68 -0.41 -0.54
N LEU A 161 -41.21 -1.44 -1.24
CA LEU A 161 -41.29 -1.58 -2.70
C LEU A 161 -42.35 -2.60 -3.13
N THR A 162 -43.29 -2.96 -2.24
CA THR A 162 -44.28 -4.01 -2.51
C THR A 162 -44.95 -3.82 -3.88
N GLY A 163 -44.86 -4.85 -4.73
CA GLY A 163 -45.48 -4.88 -6.05
C GLY A 163 -44.82 -4.00 -7.12
N TRP A 164 -43.61 -3.49 -6.90
CA TRP A 164 -42.91 -2.72 -7.92
C TRP A 164 -42.40 -3.63 -9.05
N ASP A 165 -42.43 -3.12 -10.27
CA ASP A 165 -41.90 -3.77 -11.47
C ASP A 165 -40.44 -3.34 -11.72
N PHE A 166 -39.50 -4.26 -11.51
CA PHE A 166 -38.11 -4.16 -11.92
C PHE A 166 -37.75 -5.16 -13.02
N SER A 167 -38.75 -5.63 -13.77
CA SER A 167 -38.50 -6.57 -14.86
C SER A 167 -37.55 -5.96 -15.90
N SER A 168 -36.59 -6.77 -16.34
CA SER A 168 -35.55 -6.40 -17.31
C SER A 168 -34.71 -5.17 -16.96
N GLN A 169 -34.69 -4.73 -15.69
CA GLN A 169 -33.84 -3.63 -15.24
C GLN A 169 -32.42 -4.12 -14.92
N ASP A 170 -31.42 -3.28 -15.17
CA ASP A 170 -30.11 -3.41 -14.55
C ASP A 170 -30.18 -2.90 -13.11
N LEU A 171 -30.07 -3.83 -12.16
CA LEU A 171 -30.05 -3.60 -10.72
C LEU A 171 -28.66 -3.92 -10.15
N SER A 172 -27.62 -3.94 -11.00
CA SER A 172 -26.27 -4.23 -10.55
C SER A 172 -25.85 -3.23 -9.48
N ARG A 173 -25.22 -3.72 -8.41
CA ARG A 173 -24.75 -2.89 -7.27
C ARG A 173 -25.85 -2.07 -6.56
N THR A 174 -27.11 -2.45 -6.72
CA THR A 174 -28.20 -1.86 -5.91
C THR A 174 -28.18 -2.40 -4.48
N ARG A 175 -28.82 -1.69 -3.55
CA ARG A 175 -28.85 -2.06 -2.12
C ARG A 175 -30.27 -2.08 -1.58
N TYR A 176 -30.63 -3.13 -0.83
CA TYR A 176 -31.98 -3.38 -0.34
C TYR A 176 -32.06 -3.64 1.17
N TYR A 177 -31.15 -3.11 1.98
CA TYR A 177 -31.11 -3.39 3.42
C TYR A 177 -32.42 -2.94 4.11
N GLY A 178 -33.11 -3.86 4.79
CA GLY A 178 -34.40 -3.60 5.43
C GLY A 178 -35.52 -3.16 4.49
N THR A 179 -35.41 -3.50 3.19
CA THR A 179 -36.40 -3.12 2.16
C THR A 179 -37.45 -4.20 2.00
N ILE A 180 -38.73 -3.84 2.01
CA ILE A 180 -39.83 -4.79 1.75
C ILE A 180 -39.91 -5.07 0.24
N LEU A 181 -39.61 -6.31 -0.15
CA LEU A 181 -39.54 -6.79 -1.54
C LEU A 181 -40.70 -7.72 -1.93
N ALA A 182 -41.72 -7.83 -1.07
CA ALA A 182 -42.88 -8.66 -1.31
C ALA A 182 -43.55 -8.35 -2.67
N GLY A 183 -43.57 -9.33 -3.56
CA GLY A 183 -44.23 -9.21 -4.87
C GLY A 183 -43.57 -8.26 -5.87
N VAL A 184 -42.32 -7.82 -5.63
CA VAL A 184 -41.53 -7.10 -6.63
C VAL A 184 -41.21 -8.02 -7.80
N ASP A 185 -41.36 -7.55 -9.03
CA ASP A 185 -41.00 -8.32 -10.22
C ASP A 185 -39.52 -8.11 -10.56
N PHE A 186 -38.71 -9.18 -10.42
CA PHE A 186 -37.30 -9.22 -10.80
C PHE A 186 -37.05 -9.95 -12.12
N THR A 187 -38.10 -10.28 -12.88
CA THR A 187 -38.00 -11.11 -14.08
C THR A 187 -37.07 -10.49 -15.11
N GLY A 188 -36.00 -11.19 -15.47
CA GLY A 188 -35.00 -10.70 -16.42
C GLY A 188 -34.10 -9.58 -15.90
N ALA A 189 -34.19 -9.22 -14.61
CA ALA A 189 -33.33 -8.20 -14.03
C ALA A 189 -31.89 -8.70 -13.87
N THR A 190 -30.91 -7.80 -14.01
CA THR A 190 -29.50 -8.10 -13.69
C THR A 190 -29.23 -7.68 -12.25
N ILE A 191 -28.70 -8.58 -11.42
CA ILE A 191 -28.47 -8.35 -9.98
C ILE A 191 -27.02 -8.54 -9.55
N THR A 192 -26.06 -8.59 -10.47
CA THR A 192 -24.63 -8.74 -10.14
C THR A 192 -24.16 -7.64 -9.17
N GLY A 193 -23.51 -8.01 -8.08
CA GLY A 193 -23.11 -7.06 -7.04
C GLY A 193 -24.25 -6.48 -6.19
N ALA A 194 -25.51 -6.89 -6.40
CA ALA A 194 -26.62 -6.37 -5.62
C ALA A 194 -26.59 -6.87 -4.18
N ILE A 195 -26.93 -5.99 -3.24
CA ILE A 195 -26.95 -6.28 -1.81
C ILE A 195 -28.40 -6.58 -1.38
N LEU A 196 -28.71 -7.87 -1.30
CA LEU A 196 -29.99 -8.47 -0.89
C LEU A 196 -29.88 -9.07 0.53
N GLN A 197 -29.17 -8.36 1.41
CA GLN A 197 -28.98 -8.75 2.79
C GLN A 197 -30.33 -8.80 3.55
N ASP A 198 -30.57 -9.90 4.26
CA ASP A 198 -31.81 -10.16 5.01
C ASP A 198 -33.09 -9.96 4.16
N ALA A 199 -33.00 -10.19 2.84
CA ALA A 199 -34.09 -9.91 1.93
C ALA A 199 -35.27 -10.89 2.12
N THR A 200 -34.99 -12.13 2.53
CA THR A 200 -36.02 -13.18 2.68
C THR A 200 -36.99 -12.87 3.82
N SER A 201 -36.51 -12.28 4.93
CA SER A 201 -37.40 -11.83 6.02
C SER A 201 -38.30 -10.66 5.60
N ASN A 202 -37.92 -9.96 4.52
CA ASN A 202 -38.64 -8.83 3.94
C ASN A 202 -39.43 -9.20 2.67
N GLY A 203 -39.70 -10.49 2.46
CA GLY A 203 -40.60 -10.98 1.42
C GLY A 203 -39.94 -11.24 0.05
N PHE A 204 -38.61 -11.21 -0.04
CA PHE A 204 -37.90 -11.72 -1.21
C PHE A 204 -37.95 -13.25 -1.24
N THR A 205 -38.28 -13.82 -2.38
CA THR A 205 -38.53 -15.25 -2.55
C THR A 205 -37.56 -15.88 -3.52
N VAL A 206 -37.36 -17.19 -3.39
CA VAL A 206 -36.58 -17.99 -4.34
C VAL A 206 -37.09 -17.86 -5.78
N ALA A 207 -38.41 -17.70 -5.97
CA ALA A 207 -39.00 -17.52 -7.29
C ALA A 207 -38.60 -16.17 -7.93
N GLN A 208 -38.53 -15.10 -7.13
CA GLN A 208 -38.02 -13.80 -7.60
C GLN A 208 -36.53 -13.88 -7.91
N PHE A 209 -35.75 -14.57 -7.08
CA PHE A 209 -34.32 -14.76 -7.33
C PHE A 209 -34.07 -15.52 -8.65
N TYR A 210 -34.77 -16.65 -8.84
CA TYR A 210 -34.61 -17.47 -10.05
C TYR A 210 -35.14 -16.80 -11.31
N SER A 211 -36.04 -15.84 -11.22
CA SER A 211 -36.54 -15.14 -12.42
C SER A 211 -35.55 -14.12 -12.98
N THR A 212 -34.50 -13.76 -12.23
CA THR A 212 -33.48 -12.78 -12.67
C THR A 212 -32.69 -13.28 -13.88
N ALA A 213 -32.25 -12.36 -14.73
CA ALA A 213 -31.33 -12.68 -15.83
C ALA A 213 -29.98 -13.17 -15.30
N SER A 214 -29.49 -12.62 -14.18
CA SER A 214 -28.26 -13.07 -13.52
C SER A 214 -28.29 -14.56 -13.18
N TYR A 215 -29.36 -15.05 -12.53
CA TYR A 215 -29.52 -16.47 -12.21
C TYR A 215 -29.57 -17.35 -13.46
N GLN A 216 -30.37 -16.94 -14.46
CA GLN A 216 -30.53 -17.69 -15.71
C GLN A 216 -29.24 -17.77 -16.54
N ASN A 217 -28.39 -16.75 -16.43
CA ASN A 217 -27.10 -16.67 -17.10
C ASN A 217 -25.94 -17.27 -16.29
N LEU A 218 -26.23 -17.91 -15.15
CA LEU A 218 -25.23 -18.47 -14.23
C LEU A 218 -24.23 -17.43 -13.71
N ASN A 219 -24.63 -16.17 -13.57
CA ASN A 219 -23.77 -15.05 -13.17
C ASN A 219 -24.35 -14.33 -11.96
N LEU A 220 -23.98 -14.81 -10.77
CA LEU A 220 -24.36 -14.25 -9.47
C LEU A 220 -23.15 -13.63 -8.75
N ARG A 221 -22.14 -13.21 -9.51
CA ARG A 221 -20.92 -12.62 -8.97
C ARG A 221 -21.25 -11.43 -8.06
N GLU A 222 -20.53 -11.35 -6.95
CA GLU A 222 -20.62 -10.26 -5.98
C GLU A 222 -22.02 -10.05 -5.35
N VAL A 223 -23.00 -10.94 -5.57
CA VAL A 223 -24.32 -10.83 -4.94
C VAL A 223 -24.21 -11.09 -3.44
N TRP A 224 -24.84 -10.25 -2.62
CA TRP A 224 -24.86 -10.45 -1.16
C TRP A 224 -26.24 -10.91 -0.69
N LEU A 225 -26.28 -12.10 -0.08
CA LEU A 225 -27.47 -12.74 0.49
C LEU A 225 -27.32 -12.96 2.01
N ASN A 226 -26.42 -12.20 2.65
CA ASN A 226 -26.12 -12.31 4.08
C ASN A 226 -27.40 -12.36 4.93
N TYR A 227 -27.39 -13.15 6.01
CA TYR A 227 -28.50 -13.32 6.96
C TYR A 227 -29.82 -13.85 6.36
N SER A 228 -29.84 -14.28 5.10
CA SER A 228 -31.06 -14.78 4.47
C SER A 228 -31.31 -16.26 4.77
N ASP A 229 -32.58 -16.65 4.76
CA ASP A 229 -32.97 -18.06 4.77
C ASP A 229 -32.96 -18.60 3.33
N LEU A 230 -31.90 -19.32 2.98
CA LEU A 230 -31.66 -19.88 1.65
C LEU A 230 -31.93 -21.39 1.63
N THR A 231 -32.75 -21.88 2.58
CA THR A 231 -33.05 -23.32 2.69
C THR A 231 -33.59 -23.88 1.37
N GLY A 232 -32.91 -24.90 0.83
CA GLY A 232 -33.29 -25.57 -0.41
C GLY A 232 -33.08 -24.74 -1.69
N TRP A 233 -32.36 -23.62 -1.63
CA TRP A 233 -32.03 -22.84 -2.82
C TRP A 233 -31.00 -23.57 -3.69
N ASN A 234 -31.06 -23.36 -5.00
CA ASN A 234 -30.26 -24.05 -5.99
C ASN A 234 -29.27 -23.07 -6.61
N PHE A 235 -28.01 -23.21 -6.24
CA PHE A 235 -26.86 -22.51 -6.80
C PHE A 235 -26.03 -23.40 -7.74
N ALA A 236 -26.55 -24.55 -8.17
CA ALA A 236 -25.81 -25.47 -9.02
C ALA A 236 -25.34 -24.79 -10.32
N GLY A 237 -24.04 -24.92 -10.61
CA GLY A 237 -23.39 -24.34 -11.78
C GLY A 237 -23.28 -22.81 -11.80
N GLN A 238 -23.70 -22.11 -10.74
CA GLN A 238 -23.67 -20.65 -10.69
C GLN A 238 -22.23 -20.13 -10.48
N ASP A 239 -21.90 -19.00 -11.10
CA ASP A 239 -20.72 -18.20 -10.73
C ASP A 239 -21.07 -17.30 -9.54
N LEU A 240 -20.57 -17.67 -8.36
CA LEU A 240 -20.68 -16.94 -7.09
C LEU A 240 -19.36 -16.24 -6.72
N THR A 241 -18.47 -15.97 -7.69
CA THR A 241 -17.20 -15.29 -7.41
C THR A 241 -17.45 -13.99 -6.66
N GLY A 242 -16.84 -13.82 -5.48
CA GLY A 242 -17.01 -12.64 -4.62
C GLY A 242 -18.39 -12.48 -3.96
N ALA A 243 -19.30 -13.45 -4.12
CA ALA A 243 -20.62 -13.42 -3.49
C ALA A 243 -20.51 -13.59 -1.97
N SER A 244 -21.49 -13.08 -1.24
CA SER A 244 -21.49 -13.09 0.22
C SER A 244 -22.74 -13.79 0.75
N LEU A 245 -22.55 -14.88 1.49
CA LEU A 245 -23.61 -15.70 2.12
C LEU A 245 -23.43 -15.76 3.65
N GLN A 246 -22.84 -14.72 4.24
CA GLN A 246 -22.47 -14.66 5.65
C GLN A 246 -23.70 -14.88 6.54
N ILE A 247 -23.59 -15.80 7.51
CA ILE A 247 -24.64 -16.05 8.51
C ILE A 247 -25.98 -16.44 7.84
N ALA A 248 -25.97 -16.91 6.59
CA ALA A 248 -27.18 -17.39 5.92
C ALA A 248 -27.55 -18.80 6.40
N THR A 249 -28.83 -19.14 6.32
CA THR A 249 -29.27 -20.55 6.46
C THR A 249 -29.07 -21.25 5.14
N LEU A 250 -28.18 -22.25 5.12
CA LEU A 250 -27.79 -23.00 3.91
C LEU A 250 -28.26 -24.47 3.94
N LEU A 251 -29.21 -24.78 4.81
CA LEU A 251 -29.80 -26.12 4.90
C LEU A 251 -30.34 -26.57 3.54
N ASP A 252 -29.89 -27.73 3.06
CA ASP A 252 -30.30 -28.33 1.77
C ASP A 252 -30.06 -27.45 0.53
N ALA A 253 -29.28 -26.38 0.62
CA ALA A 253 -28.90 -25.58 -0.54
C ALA A 253 -27.94 -26.36 -1.46
N ASP A 254 -28.16 -26.31 -2.77
CA ASP A 254 -27.35 -27.03 -3.77
C ASP A 254 -26.25 -26.13 -4.33
N PHE A 255 -24.99 -26.50 -4.11
CA PHE A 255 -23.80 -25.81 -4.64
C PHE A 255 -23.07 -26.62 -5.72
N THR A 256 -23.70 -27.66 -6.26
CA THR A 256 -23.05 -28.58 -7.20
C THR A 256 -22.53 -27.85 -8.42
N GLY A 257 -21.21 -27.88 -8.64
CA GLY A 257 -20.55 -27.21 -9.76
C GLY A 257 -20.53 -25.69 -9.69
N ALA A 258 -20.89 -25.07 -8.56
CA ALA A 258 -20.77 -23.63 -8.38
C ALA A 258 -19.30 -23.18 -8.32
N ILE A 259 -18.99 -22.00 -8.86
CA ILE A 259 -17.69 -21.34 -8.70
C ILE A 259 -17.81 -20.41 -7.49
N ILE A 260 -16.95 -20.56 -6.50
CA ILE A 260 -17.05 -19.85 -5.21
C ILE A 260 -15.80 -19.06 -4.85
N ASP A 261 -14.91 -18.80 -5.81
CA ASP A 261 -13.64 -18.09 -5.55
C ASP A 261 -13.91 -16.71 -4.92
N ASN A 262 -13.19 -16.35 -3.86
CA ASN A 262 -13.42 -15.13 -3.08
C ASN A 262 -14.83 -14.98 -2.47
N ALA A 263 -15.67 -16.03 -2.48
CA ALA A 263 -16.98 -15.97 -1.85
C ALA A 263 -16.86 -16.07 -0.32
N SER A 264 -17.84 -15.51 0.39
CA SER A 264 -17.89 -15.56 1.85
C SER A 264 -18.99 -16.47 2.37
N PHE A 265 -18.56 -17.47 3.13
CA PHE A 265 -19.34 -18.41 3.93
C PHE A 265 -19.03 -18.23 5.42
N TYR A 266 -18.88 -16.98 5.89
CA TYR A 266 -18.66 -16.69 7.31
C TYR A 266 -19.79 -17.29 8.17
N SER A 267 -19.41 -18.12 9.14
CA SER A 267 -20.30 -18.69 10.18
C SER A 267 -21.63 -19.26 9.66
N VAL A 268 -21.57 -20.26 8.78
CA VAL A 268 -22.73 -20.90 8.14
C VAL A 268 -22.92 -22.38 8.49
N THR A 269 -21.93 -23.07 9.05
CA THR A 269 -22.08 -24.51 9.38
C THR A 269 -23.12 -24.74 10.48
N ASN A 270 -23.20 -23.83 11.46
CA ASN A 270 -24.26 -23.83 12.48
C ASN A 270 -25.67 -23.62 11.88
N SER A 271 -25.75 -23.20 10.62
CA SER A 271 -26.98 -22.93 9.87
C SER A 271 -27.16 -23.87 8.67
N GLY A 272 -26.50 -25.02 8.68
CA GLY A 272 -26.76 -26.13 7.76
C GLY A 272 -25.80 -26.28 6.59
N PHE A 273 -24.73 -25.48 6.49
CA PHE A 273 -23.68 -25.72 5.51
C PHE A 273 -22.82 -26.93 5.90
N THR A 274 -22.49 -27.78 4.92
CA THR A 274 -21.84 -29.07 5.15
C THR A 274 -20.63 -29.27 4.25
N ALA A 275 -19.75 -30.18 4.67
CA ALA A 275 -18.63 -30.66 3.86
C ALA A 275 -19.06 -31.11 2.45
N ALA A 276 -20.18 -31.85 2.36
CA ALA A 276 -20.70 -32.33 1.08
C ALA A 276 -21.09 -31.20 0.13
N GLN A 277 -21.66 -30.10 0.65
CA GLN A 277 -21.99 -28.92 -0.15
C GLN A 277 -20.72 -28.22 -0.65
N LEU A 278 -19.72 -27.99 0.21
CA LEU A 278 -18.44 -27.42 -0.22
C LEU A 278 -17.77 -28.30 -1.28
N TYR A 279 -17.70 -29.62 -1.05
CA TYR A 279 -17.03 -30.54 -1.97
C TYR A 279 -17.74 -30.65 -3.31
N SER A 280 -19.04 -30.38 -3.37
CA SER A 280 -19.79 -30.41 -4.63
C SER A 280 -19.44 -29.25 -5.56
N THR A 281 -18.81 -28.18 -5.07
CA THR A 281 -18.48 -26.99 -5.86
C THR A 281 -17.45 -27.28 -6.96
N ALA A 282 -17.50 -26.51 -8.05
CA ALA A 282 -16.50 -26.58 -9.11
C ALA A 282 -15.12 -26.11 -8.61
N SER A 283 -15.07 -25.07 -7.76
CA SER A 283 -13.82 -24.57 -7.17
C SER A 283 -13.09 -25.65 -6.38
N TYR A 284 -13.77 -26.33 -5.44
CA TYR A 284 -13.17 -27.42 -4.67
C TYR A 284 -12.69 -28.56 -5.57
N GLN A 285 -13.52 -28.99 -6.54
CA GLN A 285 -13.17 -30.08 -7.45
C GLN A 285 -12.02 -29.73 -8.41
N ALA A 286 -11.82 -28.44 -8.70
CA ALA A 286 -10.66 -27.94 -9.45
C ALA A 286 -9.39 -27.84 -8.60
N GLY A 287 -9.48 -28.12 -7.29
CA GLY A 287 -8.36 -28.08 -6.36
C GLY A 287 -8.07 -26.69 -5.81
N GLY A 288 -9.01 -25.75 -5.82
CA GLY A 288 -8.77 -24.38 -5.34
C GLY A 288 -9.95 -23.77 -4.58
N LEU A 289 -9.66 -23.13 -3.45
CA LEU A 289 -10.58 -22.31 -2.66
C LEU A 289 -9.97 -20.93 -2.40
N ARG A 290 -9.32 -20.36 -3.41
CA ARG A 290 -8.56 -19.10 -3.29
C ARG A 290 -9.46 -17.97 -2.82
N GLY A 291 -9.03 -17.29 -1.76
CA GLY A 291 -9.75 -16.14 -1.17
C GLY A 291 -11.09 -16.47 -0.52
N VAL A 292 -11.51 -17.73 -0.45
CA VAL A 292 -12.81 -18.09 0.15
C VAL A 292 -12.77 -17.79 1.64
N ASN A 293 -13.79 -17.10 2.15
CA ASN A 293 -13.93 -16.84 3.58
C ASN A 293 -14.80 -17.92 4.22
N LEU A 294 -14.20 -18.70 5.13
CA LEU A 294 -14.75 -19.80 5.92
C LEU A 294 -14.60 -19.53 7.43
N GLU A 295 -14.42 -18.28 7.83
CA GLU A 295 -14.23 -17.82 9.21
C GLU A 295 -15.38 -18.29 10.14
N PHE A 296 -15.03 -18.66 11.38
CA PHE A 296 -15.95 -19.14 12.43
C PHE A 296 -16.89 -20.30 12.03
N ASN A 297 -16.44 -21.20 11.15
CA ASN A 297 -17.15 -22.43 10.84
C ASN A 297 -16.56 -23.62 11.61
N ASP A 298 -17.43 -24.56 12.00
CA ASP A 298 -17.01 -25.91 12.40
C ASP A 298 -16.69 -26.74 11.15
N MET A 299 -15.40 -26.95 10.90
CA MET A 299 -14.87 -27.70 9.77
C MET A 299 -14.12 -28.95 10.25
N SER A 300 -14.48 -29.44 11.45
CA SER A 300 -13.83 -30.59 12.07
C SER A 300 -13.97 -31.85 11.20
N GLY A 301 -12.84 -32.50 10.91
CA GLY A 301 -12.79 -33.69 10.07
C GLY A 301 -13.00 -33.46 8.56
N TRP A 302 -12.99 -32.21 8.08
CA TRP A 302 -13.13 -31.92 6.65
C TRP A 302 -11.84 -32.23 5.88
N ASN A 303 -11.97 -32.60 4.61
CA ASN A 303 -10.85 -32.87 3.71
C ASN A 303 -10.51 -31.63 2.86
N PHE A 304 -9.28 -31.15 3.01
CA PHE A 304 -8.64 -30.12 2.17
C PHE A 304 -7.33 -30.61 1.57
N ALA A 305 -7.10 -31.93 1.50
CA ALA A 305 -5.87 -32.50 1.00
C ALA A 305 -5.63 -32.07 -0.46
N GLY A 306 -4.45 -31.51 -0.73
CA GLY A 306 -4.03 -31.02 -2.04
C GLY A 306 -4.78 -29.79 -2.54
N ILE A 307 -5.61 -29.14 -1.72
CA ILE A 307 -6.36 -27.95 -2.11
C ILE A 307 -5.46 -26.71 -2.00
N ASP A 308 -5.53 -25.85 -3.01
CA ASP A 308 -4.99 -24.49 -2.96
C ASP A 308 -5.90 -23.59 -2.12
N LEU A 309 -5.45 -23.27 -0.91
CA LEU A 309 -6.10 -22.39 0.05
C LEU A 309 -5.48 -20.99 0.05
N THR A 310 -4.72 -20.61 -0.99
CA THR A 310 -4.04 -19.30 -1.03
C THR A 310 -5.01 -18.16 -0.78
N GLY A 311 -4.74 -17.34 0.24
CA GLY A 311 -5.59 -16.20 0.62
C GLY A 311 -6.94 -16.56 1.26
N ALA A 312 -7.24 -17.85 1.48
CA ALA A 312 -8.48 -18.26 2.13
C ALA A 312 -8.48 -17.82 3.62
N ASN A 313 -9.66 -17.47 4.15
CA ASN A 313 -9.80 -17.04 5.53
C ASN A 313 -10.52 -18.12 6.36
N PHE A 314 -9.82 -18.66 7.36
CA PHE A 314 -10.30 -19.64 8.33
C PHE A 314 -10.23 -19.12 9.77
N ASN A 315 -10.02 -17.82 10.02
CA ASN A 315 -9.85 -17.33 11.39
C ASN A 315 -11.02 -17.81 12.30
N GLY A 316 -10.69 -18.30 13.50
CA GLY A 316 -11.67 -18.82 14.45
C GLY A 316 -12.46 -20.06 13.99
N ALA A 317 -12.12 -20.68 12.86
CA ALA A 317 -12.77 -21.91 12.39
C ALA A 317 -12.20 -23.14 13.13
N ASP A 318 -13.05 -24.10 13.49
CA ASP A 318 -12.57 -25.36 14.08
C ASP A 318 -12.04 -26.28 12.98
N LEU A 319 -10.72 -26.42 12.87
CA LEU A 319 -10.05 -27.32 11.94
C LEU A 319 -9.67 -28.67 12.58
N ALA A 320 -10.16 -29.00 13.78
CA ALA A 320 -9.77 -30.21 14.48
C ALA A 320 -9.99 -31.48 13.62
N GLY A 321 -8.91 -32.23 13.38
CA GLY A 321 -8.94 -33.46 12.61
C GLY A 321 -9.22 -33.31 11.12
N SER A 322 -9.28 -32.08 10.59
CA SER A 322 -9.30 -31.84 9.14
C SER A 322 -8.01 -32.32 8.48
N ASP A 323 -8.11 -32.80 7.24
CA ASP A 323 -6.97 -33.25 6.43
C ASP A 323 -6.44 -32.09 5.59
N LEU A 324 -5.27 -31.55 5.96
CA LEU A 324 -4.56 -30.50 5.23
C LEU A 324 -3.38 -31.04 4.40
N THR A 325 -3.30 -32.36 4.19
CA THR A 325 -2.14 -33.00 3.55
C THR A 325 -1.91 -32.43 2.14
N GLY A 326 -0.77 -31.80 1.92
CA GLY A 326 -0.40 -31.20 0.64
C GLY A 326 -1.20 -29.94 0.26
N ALA A 327 -1.97 -29.36 1.19
CA ALA A 327 -2.65 -28.08 0.95
C ALA A 327 -1.63 -26.93 0.82
N ILE A 328 -1.94 -25.95 -0.02
CA ILE A 328 -1.15 -24.70 -0.15
C ILE A 328 -1.83 -23.64 0.70
N ILE A 329 -1.13 -23.09 1.70
CA ILE A 329 -1.69 -22.17 2.70
C ILE A 329 -1.00 -20.79 2.72
N ASN A 330 -0.18 -20.47 1.73
CA ASN A 330 0.41 -19.13 1.60
C ASN A 330 -0.67 -18.05 1.57
N ASP A 331 -0.44 -16.92 2.24
CA ASP A 331 -1.42 -15.84 2.45
C ASP A 331 -2.74 -16.25 3.13
N ALA A 332 -2.92 -17.51 3.54
CA ALA A 332 -4.13 -17.96 4.21
C ALA A 332 -4.19 -17.45 5.65
N SER A 333 -5.40 -17.14 6.13
CA SER A 333 -5.62 -16.76 7.53
C SER A 333 -6.11 -17.97 8.33
N LEU A 334 -5.27 -18.50 9.21
CA LEU A 334 -5.50 -19.70 10.02
C LEU A 334 -5.44 -19.38 11.53
N GLY A 335 -5.71 -18.14 11.92
CA GLY A 335 -5.62 -17.72 13.32
C GLY A 335 -6.73 -18.33 14.18
N ASP A 336 -6.41 -18.76 15.40
CA ASP A 336 -7.37 -19.41 16.33
C ASP A 336 -8.14 -20.59 15.70
N THR A 337 -7.43 -21.51 15.02
CA THR A 337 -8.07 -22.63 14.30
C THR A 337 -7.97 -24.00 14.97
N ALA A 338 -7.39 -24.04 16.17
CA ALA A 338 -6.99 -25.28 16.86
C ALA A 338 -6.12 -26.20 15.97
N LEU A 339 -5.32 -25.59 15.08
CA LEU A 339 -4.42 -26.32 14.18
C LEU A 339 -3.38 -27.09 15.00
N SER A 340 -3.31 -28.41 14.78
CA SER A 340 -2.25 -29.22 15.39
C SER A 340 -0.95 -29.15 14.58
N GLU A 341 0.18 -29.37 15.24
CA GLU A 341 1.50 -29.47 14.57
C GLU A 341 1.50 -30.45 13.40
N THR A 342 0.88 -31.63 13.58
CA THR A 342 0.81 -32.65 12.53
C THR A 342 0.05 -32.16 11.30
N GLN A 343 -1.02 -31.37 11.49
CA GLN A 343 -1.76 -30.78 10.39
C GLN A 343 -0.93 -29.72 9.67
N LEU A 344 -0.26 -28.82 10.41
CA LEU A 344 0.64 -27.83 9.83
C LEU A 344 1.77 -28.49 9.01
N TYR A 345 2.45 -29.50 9.58
CA TYR A 345 3.53 -30.24 8.92
C TYR A 345 3.09 -31.02 7.68
N SER A 346 1.81 -31.36 7.59
CA SER A 346 1.26 -32.08 6.44
C SER A 346 1.07 -31.20 5.21
N THR A 347 1.01 -29.87 5.36
CA THR A 347 0.78 -28.93 4.25
C THR A 347 1.95 -28.91 3.26
N ALA A 348 1.66 -28.58 2.00
CA ALA A 348 2.70 -28.39 1.00
C ALA A 348 3.56 -27.16 1.29
N SER A 349 2.94 -26.07 1.79
CA SER A 349 3.64 -24.83 2.16
C SER A 349 4.67 -25.06 3.26
N TYR A 350 4.31 -25.77 4.34
CA TYR A 350 5.28 -26.12 5.40
C TYR A 350 6.41 -27.01 4.86
N GLN A 351 6.09 -28.02 4.04
CA GLN A 351 7.11 -28.91 3.45
C GLN A 351 8.06 -28.19 2.49
N ALA A 352 7.60 -27.11 1.86
CA ALA A 352 8.42 -26.25 1.01
C ALA A 352 9.29 -25.26 1.82
N GLY A 353 9.05 -25.11 3.13
CA GLY A 353 9.69 -24.09 3.95
C GLY A 353 9.21 -22.68 3.61
N ASP A 354 8.00 -22.54 3.07
CA ASP A 354 7.45 -21.25 2.64
C ASP A 354 6.05 -21.06 3.20
N LEU A 355 5.93 -20.19 4.20
CA LEU A 355 4.67 -19.80 4.83
C LEU A 355 4.44 -18.29 4.68
N SER A 356 5.00 -17.67 3.64
CA SER A 356 4.83 -16.24 3.37
C SER A 356 3.36 -15.81 3.44
N GLY A 357 3.08 -14.73 4.17
CA GLY A 357 1.75 -14.15 4.34
C GLY A 357 0.77 -14.98 5.17
N THR A 358 1.13 -16.20 5.59
CA THR A 358 0.24 -17.07 6.36
C THR A 358 0.04 -16.49 7.75
N ASN A 359 -1.21 -16.32 8.18
CA ASN A 359 -1.51 -15.92 9.56
C ASN A 359 -1.79 -17.16 10.42
N LEU A 360 -0.90 -17.43 11.37
CA LEU A 360 -0.95 -18.51 12.35
C LEU A 360 -1.23 -17.99 13.78
N GLY A 361 -1.65 -16.73 13.94
CA GLY A 361 -1.92 -16.10 15.22
C GLY A 361 -2.87 -16.89 16.14
N GLU A 362 -2.78 -16.66 17.45
CA GLU A 362 -3.62 -17.30 18.49
C GLU A 362 -3.57 -18.86 18.53
N ASN A 363 -2.76 -19.52 17.70
CA ASN A 363 -2.57 -20.97 17.75
C ASN A 363 -1.52 -21.40 18.80
N TYR A 364 -1.54 -22.68 19.16
CA TYR A 364 -0.50 -23.32 19.97
C TYR A 364 0.65 -23.79 19.07
N LEU A 365 1.71 -22.99 18.98
CA LEU A 365 2.88 -23.25 18.15
C LEU A 365 4.14 -23.56 18.98
N SER A 366 3.97 -23.94 20.24
CA SER A 366 5.08 -24.30 21.13
C SER A 366 5.92 -25.42 20.52
N ASP A 367 7.24 -25.31 20.62
CA ASP A 367 8.23 -26.27 20.09
C ASP A 367 8.17 -26.55 18.56
N VAL A 368 7.34 -25.84 17.80
CA VAL A 368 7.31 -25.92 16.33
C VAL A 368 8.62 -25.38 15.75
N SER A 369 9.15 -26.05 14.73
CA SER A 369 10.32 -25.55 14.00
C SER A 369 9.91 -24.84 12.71
N PHE A 370 10.35 -23.60 12.56
CA PHE A 370 10.33 -22.80 11.33
C PHE A 370 11.76 -22.49 10.86
N ALA A 371 12.74 -23.35 11.20
CA ALA A 371 14.13 -23.10 10.89
C ALA A 371 14.38 -23.03 9.37
N GLY A 372 14.96 -21.93 8.90
CA GLY A 372 15.23 -21.67 7.48
C GLY A 372 14.01 -21.32 6.64
N PHE A 373 12.84 -21.06 7.25
CA PHE A 373 11.62 -20.81 6.52
C PHE A 373 11.56 -19.39 5.95
N ASN A 374 10.89 -19.24 4.82
CA ASN A 374 10.33 -17.96 4.41
C ASN A 374 9.05 -17.68 5.19
N LEU A 375 9.09 -16.69 6.09
CA LEU A 375 7.98 -16.22 6.92
C LEU A 375 7.68 -14.74 6.62
N GLU A 376 8.06 -14.26 5.43
CA GLU A 376 7.79 -12.89 5.03
C GLU A 376 6.28 -12.59 5.15
N ARG A 377 5.93 -11.52 5.85
CA ARG A 377 4.53 -11.11 6.12
C ARG A 377 3.68 -12.15 6.87
N ALA A 378 4.27 -13.19 7.45
CA ALA A 378 3.53 -14.17 8.24
C ALA A 378 3.02 -13.56 9.56
N GLY A 379 1.88 -14.04 10.05
CA GLY A 379 1.25 -13.57 11.28
C GLY A 379 1.39 -14.55 12.43
N PHE A 380 1.87 -14.09 13.58
CA PHE A 380 2.02 -14.86 14.82
C PHE A 380 1.36 -14.17 16.03
N GLY A 381 0.57 -13.12 15.79
CA GLY A 381 -0.05 -12.33 16.86
C GLY A 381 -0.84 -13.20 17.84
N GLY A 382 -0.53 -13.09 19.14
CA GLY A 382 -1.18 -13.87 20.21
C GLY A 382 -0.87 -15.38 20.23
N ALA A 383 -0.10 -15.92 19.27
CA ALA A 383 0.24 -17.33 19.26
C ALA A 383 1.15 -17.72 20.45
N ASN A 384 1.03 -18.94 20.95
CA ASN A 384 1.99 -19.49 21.90
C ASN A 384 3.26 -19.92 21.15
N LEU A 385 4.34 -19.17 21.36
CA LEU A 385 5.64 -19.32 20.71
C LEU A 385 6.73 -19.86 21.66
N GLU A 386 6.35 -20.44 22.80
CA GLU A 386 7.31 -21.05 23.75
C GLU A 386 8.11 -22.16 23.06
N GLY A 387 9.44 -21.98 22.96
CA GLY A 387 10.33 -22.97 22.36
C GLY A 387 10.30 -23.07 20.83
N THR A 388 9.48 -22.25 20.15
CA THR A 388 9.42 -22.22 18.68
C THR A 388 10.78 -21.84 18.08
N ASP A 389 11.23 -22.58 17.07
CA ASP A 389 12.54 -22.36 16.45
C ASP A 389 12.43 -21.51 15.17
N PHE A 390 12.92 -20.28 15.22
CA PHE A 390 12.98 -19.35 14.08
C PHE A 390 14.38 -19.27 13.43
N THR A 391 15.29 -20.19 13.76
CA THR A 391 16.69 -20.10 13.33
C THR A 391 16.82 -20.04 11.81
N GLY A 392 17.45 -18.98 11.29
CA GLY A 392 17.63 -18.77 9.86
C GLY A 392 16.35 -18.46 9.07
N ALA A 393 15.24 -18.15 9.73
CA ALA A 393 14.00 -17.78 9.05
C ALA A 393 14.06 -16.33 8.53
N ASN A 394 13.42 -16.05 7.39
CA ASN A 394 13.15 -14.70 6.90
C ASN A 394 11.83 -14.19 7.50
N ILE A 395 11.87 -13.17 8.34
CA ILE A 395 10.71 -12.61 9.06
C ILE A 395 10.38 -11.16 8.68
N ARG A 396 10.89 -10.68 7.54
CA ARG A 396 10.54 -9.33 7.01
C ARG A 396 9.03 -9.17 6.91
N GLY A 397 8.48 -8.06 7.38
CA GLY A 397 7.04 -7.83 7.38
C GLY A 397 6.22 -8.69 8.34
N ALA A 398 6.84 -9.63 9.09
CA ALA A 398 6.10 -10.55 9.94
C ALA A 398 5.45 -9.83 11.13
N ASN A 399 4.29 -10.33 11.57
CA ASN A 399 3.52 -9.74 12.65
C ASN A 399 3.65 -10.57 13.93
N PHE A 400 4.32 -10.02 14.93
CA PHE A 400 4.50 -10.58 16.27
C PHE A 400 3.68 -9.83 17.33
N TYR A 401 2.49 -9.33 16.99
CA TYR A 401 1.60 -8.64 17.93
C TYR A 401 1.46 -9.38 19.27
N ALA A 402 1.81 -8.71 20.38
CA ALA A 402 1.72 -9.25 21.74
C ALA A 402 2.35 -10.66 21.95
N ALA A 403 3.35 -11.02 21.13
CA ALA A 403 3.99 -12.32 21.13
C ALA A 403 4.89 -12.60 22.36
N THR A 404 5.50 -11.57 22.95
CA THR A 404 6.40 -11.74 24.12
C THR A 404 5.67 -12.24 25.35
N PHE A 405 4.39 -11.91 25.50
CA PHE A 405 3.54 -12.45 26.57
C PHE A 405 3.22 -13.95 26.40
N ASN A 406 3.52 -14.49 25.21
CA ASN A 406 3.25 -15.86 24.82
C ASN A 406 4.53 -16.61 24.41
N GLY A 407 5.69 -16.22 24.95
CA GLY A 407 6.92 -17.01 24.86
C GLY A 407 7.89 -16.61 23.74
N PHE A 408 7.61 -15.56 22.96
CA PHE A 408 8.59 -15.01 22.02
C PHE A 408 9.71 -14.25 22.76
N THR A 409 10.96 -14.56 22.43
CA THR A 409 12.15 -14.08 23.14
C THR A 409 13.12 -13.37 22.21
N PRO A 410 14.02 -12.52 22.75
CA PRO A 410 15.10 -11.94 21.95
C PRO A 410 15.97 -13.02 21.30
N GLN A 411 16.23 -14.15 21.97
CA GLN A 411 17.06 -15.22 21.40
C GLN A 411 16.43 -15.84 20.15
N GLN A 412 15.09 -15.97 20.11
CA GLN A 412 14.37 -16.42 18.92
C GLN A 412 14.42 -15.37 17.80
N LEU A 413 14.27 -14.09 18.11
CA LEU A 413 14.46 -13.02 17.14
C LEU A 413 15.88 -13.06 16.55
N TYR A 414 16.89 -13.09 17.43
CA TYR A 414 18.30 -13.00 17.03
C TYR A 414 18.76 -14.21 16.23
N SER A 415 18.10 -15.36 16.34
CA SER A 415 18.46 -16.53 15.53
C SER A 415 17.95 -16.45 14.09
N THR A 416 17.05 -15.53 13.76
CA THR A 416 16.48 -15.37 12.40
C THR A 416 17.53 -14.94 11.39
N ALA A 417 17.34 -15.31 10.12
CA ALA A 417 18.19 -14.80 9.03
C ALA A 417 18.03 -13.28 8.88
N SER A 418 16.79 -12.77 8.96
CA SER A 418 16.49 -11.34 8.93
C SER A 418 17.30 -10.53 9.94
N TYR A 419 17.36 -10.94 11.20
CA TYR A 419 18.17 -10.25 12.20
C TYR A 419 19.68 -10.30 11.90
N GLN A 420 20.18 -11.47 11.50
CA GLN A 420 21.60 -11.67 11.18
C GLN A 420 22.03 -10.91 9.92
N GLU A 421 21.10 -10.70 8.99
CA GLU A 421 21.28 -9.87 7.79
C GLU A 421 21.12 -8.37 8.07
N GLY A 422 20.70 -7.98 9.27
CA GLY A 422 20.44 -6.59 9.63
C GLY A 422 19.16 -6.02 9.01
N ASP A 423 18.19 -6.88 8.66
CA ASP A 423 16.99 -6.49 7.94
C ASP A 423 15.70 -7.06 8.53
N LEU A 424 15.05 -6.22 9.35
CA LEU A 424 13.77 -6.44 10.00
C LEU A 424 12.69 -5.50 9.44
N SER A 425 12.84 -5.06 8.20
CA SER A 425 11.89 -4.15 7.56
C SER A 425 10.44 -4.68 7.62
N GLY A 426 9.50 -3.80 7.95
CA GLY A 426 8.08 -4.06 8.05
C GLY A 426 7.64 -4.92 9.24
N VAL A 427 8.55 -5.40 10.09
CA VAL A 427 8.19 -6.26 11.22
C VAL A 427 7.26 -5.51 12.19
N SER A 428 6.25 -6.20 12.74
CA SER A 428 5.38 -5.63 13.76
C SER A 428 5.61 -6.27 15.12
N PHE A 429 6.02 -5.45 16.08
CA PHE A 429 6.13 -5.78 17.50
C PHE A 429 5.10 -5.04 18.35
N LEU A 430 3.96 -4.66 17.77
CA LEU A 430 2.89 -3.96 18.48
C LEU A 430 2.54 -4.62 19.83
N ILE A 431 2.51 -3.81 20.89
CA ILE A 431 2.15 -4.19 22.27
C ILE A 431 3.18 -5.09 22.99
N ASN A 432 4.31 -5.45 22.39
CA ASN A 432 5.30 -6.32 23.06
C ASN A 432 6.07 -5.65 24.20
N ASP A 433 6.74 -6.49 25.00
CA ASP A 433 7.78 -6.08 25.94
C ASP A 433 9.16 -6.30 25.31
N LEU A 434 9.76 -5.21 24.82
CA LEU A 434 11.06 -5.21 24.16
C LEU A 434 12.18 -4.67 25.07
N ALA A 435 11.96 -4.65 26.38
CA ALA A 435 12.90 -4.04 27.32
C ALA A 435 14.29 -4.69 27.23
N GLY A 436 15.30 -3.87 26.94
CA GLY A 436 16.70 -4.31 26.80
C GLY A 436 17.00 -5.14 25.54
N TRP A 437 16.09 -5.20 24.57
CA TRP A 437 16.35 -5.85 23.29
C TRP A 437 17.34 -5.03 22.46
N ASP A 438 18.05 -5.71 21.56
CA ASP A 438 19.12 -5.15 20.77
C ASP A 438 18.74 -5.11 19.29
N PHE A 439 18.61 -3.90 18.76
CA PHE A 439 18.32 -3.59 17.37
C PHE A 439 19.37 -2.65 16.78
N GLU A 440 20.59 -2.65 17.32
CA GLU A 440 21.68 -1.85 16.78
C GLU A 440 21.92 -2.15 15.30
N GLU A 441 22.03 -1.09 14.50
CA GLU A 441 22.23 -1.11 13.03
C GLU A 441 21.14 -1.82 12.20
N GLN A 442 20.05 -2.29 12.83
CA GLN A 442 18.98 -2.99 12.11
C GLN A 442 18.22 -2.05 11.16
N ASN A 443 17.90 -2.55 9.98
CA ASN A 443 16.89 -1.95 9.12
C ASN A 443 15.50 -2.27 9.67
N LEU A 444 14.81 -1.26 10.18
CA LEU A 444 13.48 -1.29 10.79
C LEU A 444 12.53 -0.35 10.03
N GLN A 445 12.78 -0.13 8.74
CA GLN A 445 11.88 0.63 7.88
C GLN A 445 10.46 0.07 7.95
N HIS A 446 9.47 0.95 8.09
CA HIS A 446 8.05 0.58 8.23
C HIS A 446 7.73 -0.38 9.39
N ALA A 447 8.65 -0.59 10.34
CA ALA A 447 8.39 -1.43 11.50
C ALA A 447 7.36 -0.78 12.42
N GLU A 448 6.54 -1.62 13.07
CA GLU A 448 5.58 -1.18 14.10
C GLU A 448 6.15 -1.51 15.48
N LEU A 449 6.64 -0.49 16.18
CA LEU A 449 7.37 -0.53 17.44
C LEU A 449 6.61 0.13 18.59
N SER A 450 5.27 0.22 18.51
CA SER A 450 4.43 0.70 19.62
C SER A 450 4.35 -0.32 20.76
N ALA A 451 5.46 -0.46 21.49
CA ALA A 451 5.79 -1.49 22.47
C ALA A 451 6.43 -0.86 23.73
N ASP A 452 6.69 -1.66 24.77
CA ASP A 452 7.59 -1.23 25.85
C ASP A 452 9.04 -1.24 25.33
N LEU A 453 9.63 -0.05 25.20
CA LEU A 453 10.99 0.14 24.68
C LEU A 453 12.03 0.45 25.77
N THR A 454 11.78 0.08 27.02
CA THR A 454 12.65 0.44 28.15
C THR A 454 14.06 -0.12 27.98
N GLY A 455 15.05 0.75 27.73
CA GLY A 455 16.44 0.34 27.51
C GLY A 455 16.68 -0.44 26.23
N THR A 456 15.72 -0.45 25.30
CA THR A 456 15.90 -1.06 23.97
C THR A 456 16.99 -0.30 23.21
N ASN A 457 17.95 -1.04 22.66
CA ASN A 457 19.05 -0.49 21.89
C ASN A 457 18.61 -0.30 20.43
N LEU A 458 18.42 0.94 20.00
CA LEU A 458 18.10 1.33 18.62
C LEU A 458 19.23 2.17 18.01
N ARG A 459 20.46 2.00 18.52
CA ARG A 459 21.62 2.74 18.02
C ARG A 459 21.85 2.46 16.54
N HIS A 460 22.11 3.49 15.76
CA HIS A 460 22.41 3.39 14.32
C HIS A 460 21.32 2.70 13.46
N ALA A 461 20.16 2.41 14.04
CA ALA A 461 19.05 1.73 13.39
C ALA A 461 18.43 2.62 12.30
N TYR A 462 17.92 1.99 11.25
CA TYR A 462 17.18 2.68 10.19
C TYR A 462 15.68 2.56 10.45
N LEU A 463 15.08 3.63 10.97
CA LEU A 463 13.71 3.69 11.50
C LEU A 463 12.77 4.46 10.57
N VAL A 464 13.13 4.59 9.30
CA VAL A 464 12.35 5.36 8.36
C VAL A 464 10.92 4.84 8.27
N ASN A 465 9.94 5.74 8.38
CA ASN A 465 8.50 5.43 8.36
C ASN A 465 8.04 4.43 9.44
N ALA A 466 8.84 4.15 10.47
CA ALA A 466 8.45 3.29 11.58
C ALA A 466 7.38 3.95 12.46
N VAL A 467 6.56 3.15 13.13
CA VAL A 467 5.42 3.62 13.95
C VAL A 467 5.65 3.27 15.42
N PHE A 468 5.49 4.26 16.32
CA PHE A 468 5.75 4.11 17.76
C PHE A 468 4.58 4.50 18.67
N ASP A 469 3.56 5.17 18.13
CA ASP A 469 2.51 5.81 18.93
C ASP A 469 1.10 5.17 18.80
N SER A 470 1.00 3.99 18.19
CA SER A 470 -0.29 3.36 17.87
C SER A 470 -0.97 2.68 19.07
N SER A 471 -0.22 2.29 20.10
CA SER A 471 -0.74 1.56 21.28
C SER A 471 -1.02 2.43 22.50
N GLY A 472 -0.59 3.70 22.49
CA GLY A 472 -0.66 4.60 23.65
C GLY A 472 0.36 4.29 24.77
N ILE A 473 1.24 3.30 24.58
CA ILE A 473 2.42 3.07 25.42
C ILE A 473 3.39 4.23 25.17
N THR A 474 3.70 5.01 26.21
CA THR A 474 4.49 6.25 26.11
C THR A 474 5.77 6.10 26.93
N ASN A 475 6.69 5.26 26.46
CA ASN A 475 8.01 5.14 27.05
C ASN A 475 9.13 5.13 26.00
N ILE A 476 8.84 5.66 24.81
CA ILE A 476 9.82 5.82 23.74
C ILE A 476 11.09 6.54 24.21
N GLY A 477 10.98 7.54 25.09
CA GLY A 477 12.13 8.25 25.65
C GLY A 477 13.00 7.43 26.60
N LEU A 478 12.67 6.16 26.84
CA LEU A 478 13.51 5.20 27.57
C LEU A 478 14.34 4.30 26.65
N ALA A 479 14.14 4.38 25.33
CA ALA A 479 14.96 3.69 24.34
C ALA A 479 16.23 4.48 24.01
N ILE A 480 17.22 3.82 23.39
CA ILE A 480 18.50 4.41 23.02
C ILE A 480 18.54 4.62 21.51
N PHE A 481 18.38 5.86 21.04
CA PHE A 481 18.32 6.20 19.61
C PHE A 481 19.63 6.77 19.04
N HIS A 482 20.78 6.52 19.66
CA HIS A 482 21.99 7.25 19.27
C HIS A 482 22.40 6.94 17.83
N GLY A 483 22.60 7.97 17.01
CA GLY A 483 22.98 7.83 15.60
C GLY A 483 21.93 7.14 14.72
N ALA A 484 20.70 6.93 15.19
CA ALA A 484 19.63 6.35 14.40
C ALA A 484 19.09 7.35 13.36
N ASP A 485 18.44 6.83 12.32
CA ASP A 485 17.73 7.63 11.33
C ASP A 485 16.24 7.35 11.38
N ALA A 486 15.47 8.30 11.89
CA ALA A 486 14.04 8.17 12.15
C ALA A 486 13.18 9.02 11.20
N ARG A 487 13.69 9.50 10.07
CA ARG A 487 12.92 10.34 9.14
C ARG A 487 11.61 9.68 8.73
N GLY A 488 10.53 10.45 8.70
CA GLY A 488 9.18 9.92 8.41
C GLY A 488 8.55 9.07 9.53
N ALA A 489 9.29 8.70 10.58
CA ALA A 489 8.76 7.91 11.68
C ALA A 489 7.63 8.64 12.43
N ARG A 490 6.61 7.88 12.83
CA ARG A 490 5.50 8.35 13.64
C ARG A 490 5.83 8.16 15.12
N MET A 491 6.53 9.14 15.66
CA MET A 491 6.91 9.19 17.07
C MET A 491 6.85 10.60 17.65
N TYR A 492 6.64 10.69 18.97
CA TYR A 492 6.70 11.93 19.71
C TYR A 492 7.86 11.86 20.72
N LEU A 493 8.95 12.54 20.42
CA LEU A 493 10.09 12.69 21.33
C LEU A 493 9.97 14.04 22.05
N ASP A 494 10.29 14.09 23.34
CA ASP A 494 10.52 15.36 24.03
C ASP A 494 12.00 15.76 23.88
N ASP A 495 12.31 17.07 23.96
CA ASP A 495 13.68 17.58 23.79
C ASP A 495 14.71 16.96 24.77
N THR A 496 14.25 16.32 25.85
CA THR A 496 15.09 15.65 26.85
C THR A 496 15.36 14.17 26.55
N SER A 497 14.67 13.60 25.57
CA SER A 497 14.79 12.19 25.12
C SER A 497 15.33 12.05 23.69
N ALA A 498 15.73 13.17 23.06
CA ALA A 498 16.44 13.13 21.78
C ALA A 498 17.77 12.39 21.95
N GLY A 499 17.90 11.23 21.30
CA GLY A 499 19.15 10.49 21.27
C GLY A 499 20.29 11.33 20.69
N VAL A 500 21.52 11.11 21.15
CA VAL A 500 22.72 11.77 20.60
C VAL A 500 22.85 11.43 19.11
N ASN A 501 23.05 12.42 18.24
CA ASN A 501 23.21 12.24 16.79
C ASN A 501 21.99 11.61 16.06
N LEU A 502 20.80 11.60 16.68
CA LEU A 502 19.57 11.13 16.05
C LEU A 502 19.18 12.05 14.88
N ILE A 503 18.93 11.47 13.71
CA ILE A 503 18.19 12.14 12.64
C ILE A 503 16.72 12.01 12.96
N GLY A 504 16.10 13.10 13.43
CA GLY A 504 14.73 13.07 13.91
C GLY A 504 13.69 12.84 12.80
N PRO A 505 12.42 12.63 13.16
CA PRO A 505 11.33 12.38 12.19
C PRO A 505 11.14 13.40 11.09
N GLN A 506 11.54 14.65 11.34
CA GLN A 506 11.48 15.76 10.38
C GLN A 506 12.85 16.11 9.78
N GLY A 507 13.84 15.23 9.95
CA GLY A 507 15.21 15.43 9.47
C GLY A 507 16.07 16.36 10.33
N VAL A 508 15.50 16.91 11.42
CA VAL A 508 16.21 17.78 12.35
C VAL A 508 17.15 16.96 13.23
N VAL A 509 18.37 17.44 13.37
CA VAL A 509 19.42 16.95 14.26
C VAL A 509 19.80 18.11 15.18
N HIS A 510 19.46 18.03 16.47
CA HIS A 510 19.75 19.15 17.39
C HIS A 510 21.25 19.39 17.55
N GLY A 511 22.11 18.38 17.38
CA GLY A 511 23.54 18.59 17.29
C GLY A 511 24.26 17.28 17.01
N ILE A 512 25.45 17.39 16.43
CA ILE A 512 26.30 16.24 16.13
C ILE A 512 27.55 16.32 17.02
N ASP A 513 27.68 15.33 17.90
CA ASP A 513 28.84 15.09 18.73
C ASP A 513 29.33 13.66 18.53
N LEU A 514 30.30 13.50 17.63
CA LEU A 514 30.96 12.21 17.38
C LEU A 514 32.18 11.98 18.27
N THR A 515 32.45 12.89 19.22
CA THR A 515 33.56 12.70 20.17
C THR A 515 33.27 11.65 21.24
N THR A 516 32.00 11.28 21.39
CA THR A 516 31.51 10.24 22.31
C THR A 516 30.84 9.06 21.59
N GLU A 517 30.42 9.27 20.35
CA GLU A 517 29.68 8.32 19.51
C GLU A 517 30.39 8.30 18.14
N GLU A 518 31.35 7.39 17.96
CA GLU A 518 32.32 7.42 16.85
C GLU A 518 31.70 7.16 15.46
N LEU A 519 30.40 6.87 15.36
CA LEU A 519 29.74 6.54 14.10
C LEU A 519 28.43 7.30 13.89
N TRP A 520 28.25 7.85 12.69
CA TRP A 520 26.99 8.39 12.22
C TRP A 520 26.71 7.95 10.78
N ILE A 521 25.58 7.29 10.57
CA ILE A 521 25.22 6.70 9.27
C ILE A 521 24.12 7.53 8.63
N VAL A 522 24.40 8.07 7.45
CA VAL A 522 23.47 8.85 6.64
C VAL A 522 23.07 8.00 5.44
N ARG A 523 21.77 7.72 5.32
CA ARG A 523 21.18 6.90 4.26
C ARG A 523 20.34 7.76 3.34
N ASP A 524 20.04 7.27 2.15
CA ASP A 524 19.07 7.96 1.31
C ASP A 524 17.64 7.88 1.89
N TYR A 525 16.77 8.80 1.47
CA TYR A 525 15.37 8.81 1.89
C TYR A 525 14.51 9.56 0.87
N ASP A 526 13.81 8.78 0.04
CA ASP A 526 12.97 9.27 -1.06
C ASP A 526 11.54 9.65 -0.63
N GLY A 527 11.23 9.49 0.66
CA GLY A 527 9.88 9.65 1.17
C GLY A 527 9.12 8.34 1.32
N ASP A 528 7.79 8.43 1.37
CA ASP A 528 6.88 7.29 1.39
C ASP A 528 5.74 7.56 0.40
N SER A 529 5.82 6.96 -0.80
CA SER A 529 4.81 7.14 -1.84
C SER A 529 3.58 6.24 -1.68
N ASP A 530 3.68 5.21 -0.85
CA ASP A 530 2.68 4.13 -0.76
C ASP A 530 1.60 4.42 0.30
N MET A 531 1.74 5.52 1.05
CA MET A 531 0.72 6.02 1.96
C MET A 531 -0.42 6.75 1.25
N TYR A 532 -1.62 6.69 1.86
CA TYR A 532 -2.78 7.51 1.48
C TYR A 532 -2.47 9.03 1.48
N ASN A 533 -1.48 9.44 2.26
CA ASN A 533 -0.89 10.77 2.22
C ASN A 533 0.63 10.63 2.08
N PRO A 534 1.16 10.68 0.85
CA PRO A 534 2.55 10.39 0.60
C PRO A 534 3.46 11.41 1.29
N ILE A 535 4.55 10.92 1.87
CA ILE A 535 5.58 11.73 2.53
C ILE A 535 6.63 12.06 1.45
N ALA A 536 6.94 13.33 1.26
CA ALA A 536 8.01 13.74 0.36
C ALA A 536 9.39 13.45 1.00
N PRO A 537 10.49 13.44 0.22
CA PRO A 537 11.83 13.38 0.79
C PRO A 537 12.03 14.44 1.89
N ILE A 538 12.65 14.02 2.98
CA ILE A 538 12.95 14.83 4.17
C ILE A 538 14.46 15.05 4.23
N ALA A 539 14.87 16.29 4.02
CA ALA A 539 16.25 16.72 4.11
C ALA A 539 16.76 16.71 5.56
N ILE A 540 18.08 16.59 5.73
CA ILE A 540 18.73 16.60 7.05
C ILE A 540 19.14 18.05 7.40
N HIS A 541 18.87 18.47 8.63
CA HIS A 541 19.18 19.81 9.11
C HIS A 541 19.76 19.80 10.53
N VAL A 542 20.96 20.35 10.71
CA VAL A 542 21.71 20.38 11.99
C VAL A 542 21.61 21.75 12.67
N GLU A 543 21.18 21.83 13.93
CA GLU A 543 20.81 23.11 14.59
C GLU A 543 21.82 23.69 15.62
N ASP A 544 22.42 22.91 16.53
CA ASP A 544 23.18 23.46 17.69
C ASP A 544 24.70 23.25 17.64
N GLY A 545 25.23 22.50 16.66
CA GLY A 545 26.68 22.36 16.42
C GLY A 545 27.10 21.03 15.80
N PHE A 546 28.31 21.01 15.21
CA PHE A 546 28.89 19.83 14.57
C PHE A 546 30.35 19.64 15.00
N SER A 547 30.60 18.57 15.75
CA SER A 547 31.90 18.24 16.32
C SER A 547 32.30 16.80 16.03
N THR A 548 33.46 16.62 15.42
CA THR A 548 34.09 15.32 15.19
C THR A 548 35.52 15.31 15.75
N ASN A 549 36.13 14.13 15.86
CA ASN A 549 37.54 13.91 16.21
C ASN A 549 38.18 12.94 15.19
N ASP A 550 39.46 12.61 15.38
CA ASP A 550 40.24 11.73 14.50
C ASP A 550 39.72 10.29 14.43
N ASP A 551 39.00 9.83 15.46
CA ASP A 551 38.38 8.50 15.53
C ASP A 551 36.93 8.47 14.98
N SER A 552 36.31 9.62 14.71
CA SER A 552 34.93 9.72 14.23
C SER A 552 34.78 9.23 12.79
N THR A 553 33.66 8.59 12.48
CA THR A 553 33.27 8.15 11.13
C THR A 553 31.86 8.63 10.79
N ILE A 554 31.74 9.27 9.63
CA ILE A 554 30.45 9.54 8.99
C ILE A 554 30.36 8.64 7.77
N GLU A 555 29.44 7.70 7.80
CA GLU A 555 29.17 6.81 6.67
C GLU A 555 27.99 7.36 5.87
N VAL A 556 28.20 7.60 4.58
CA VAL A 556 27.15 7.96 3.63
C VAL A 556 26.88 6.74 2.76
N ARG A 557 25.71 6.12 2.93
CA ARG A 557 25.23 4.99 2.15
C ARG A 557 24.32 5.49 1.04
N LEU A 558 24.83 5.46 -0.19
CA LEU A 558 24.17 5.94 -1.40
C LEU A 558 23.32 4.85 -2.04
N GLU A 559 22.16 5.22 -2.59
CA GLU A 559 21.31 4.35 -3.40
C GLU A 559 21.40 4.67 -4.90
N ALA A 560 20.70 3.88 -5.72
CA ALA A 560 20.76 3.97 -7.18
C ALA A 560 19.95 5.15 -7.75
N ASP A 561 18.97 5.65 -7.00
CA ASP A 561 18.08 6.75 -7.33
C ASP A 561 18.55 8.07 -6.72
N ALA A 562 17.73 9.12 -6.80
CA ALA A 562 18.15 10.50 -6.58
C ALA A 562 18.50 10.77 -5.12
N TRP A 563 19.70 11.30 -4.88
CA TRP A 563 20.13 11.64 -3.52
C TRP A 563 19.34 12.81 -2.96
N ASP A 564 18.47 12.53 -2.00
CA ASP A 564 17.58 13.50 -1.36
C ASP A 564 17.95 13.77 0.11
N SER A 565 19.06 13.20 0.57
CA SER A 565 19.52 13.24 1.96
C SER A 565 20.67 14.23 2.22
N THR A 566 20.65 15.38 1.51
CA THR A 566 21.65 16.44 1.70
C THR A 566 21.64 16.95 3.15
N ILE A 567 22.82 17.06 3.77
CA ILE A 567 23.00 17.54 5.14
C ILE A 567 23.19 19.06 5.12
N SER A 568 22.24 19.78 5.71
CA SER A 568 22.28 21.24 5.86
C SER A 568 22.51 21.67 7.31
N PHE A 569 22.90 22.92 7.52
CA PHE A 569 23.27 23.45 8.83
C PHE A 569 22.55 24.78 9.11
N GLU A 570 22.16 25.01 10.36
CA GLU A 570 21.63 26.29 10.81
C GLU A 570 22.72 27.38 10.64
N PRO A 571 22.41 28.54 10.03
CA PRO A 571 23.43 29.55 9.76
C PRO A 571 24.15 30.05 11.01
N GLY A 572 25.48 30.07 10.94
CA GLY A 572 26.34 30.61 12.01
C GLY A 572 26.76 29.61 13.08
N ILE A 573 26.35 28.34 12.99
CA ILE A 573 26.88 27.29 13.88
C ILE A 573 28.33 26.95 13.53
N ALA A 574 29.06 26.41 14.52
CA ALA A 574 30.41 25.92 14.30
C ALA A 574 30.38 24.53 13.66
N VAL A 575 31.16 24.36 12.59
CA VAL A 575 31.36 23.08 11.90
C VAL A 575 32.85 22.77 11.87
N THR A 576 33.24 21.75 12.63
CA THR A 576 34.63 21.27 12.72
C THR A 576 34.72 19.90 12.09
N LEU A 577 35.58 19.76 11.08
CA LEU A 577 35.75 18.54 10.29
C LEU A 577 37.08 17.88 10.64
N ASP A 578 36.99 16.66 11.15
CA ASP A 578 38.08 15.74 11.46
C ASP A 578 37.54 14.30 11.29
N GLY A 579 38.42 13.30 11.36
CA GLY A 579 38.02 11.89 11.25
C GLY A 579 37.69 11.46 9.81
N THR A 580 36.90 10.41 9.67
CA THR A 580 36.63 9.72 8.41
C THR A 580 35.26 10.07 7.82
N LEU A 581 35.22 10.36 6.52
CA LEU A 581 34.00 10.37 5.71
C LEU A 581 34.04 9.14 4.80
N GLU A 582 33.23 8.15 5.11
CA GLU A 582 33.09 6.94 4.32
C GLU A 582 31.97 7.09 3.30
N LEU A 583 32.28 6.84 2.03
CA LEU A 583 31.30 6.84 0.93
C LEU A 583 31.13 5.41 0.43
N SER A 584 29.93 4.87 0.61
CA SER A 584 29.57 3.51 0.21
C SER A 584 28.26 3.52 -0.59
N PHE A 585 28.00 2.44 -1.33
CA PHE A 585 26.70 2.16 -1.92
C PHE A 585 26.05 1.00 -1.18
N THR A 586 24.72 0.94 -1.16
CA THR A 586 24.03 -0.26 -0.68
C THR A 586 24.37 -1.47 -1.59
N PRO A 587 24.36 -2.71 -1.05
CA PRO A 587 24.87 -3.89 -1.77
C PRO A 587 24.17 -4.22 -3.10
N ASP A 588 22.98 -3.68 -3.33
CA ASP A 588 22.11 -3.91 -4.48
C ASP A 588 22.31 -2.90 -5.62
N VAL A 589 23.14 -1.87 -5.43
CA VAL A 589 23.38 -0.83 -6.44
C VAL A 589 24.37 -1.29 -7.51
N ASP A 590 23.99 -1.15 -8.79
CA ASP A 590 24.93 -1.20 -9.90
C ASP A 590 25.78 0.09 -9.92
N VAL A 591 26.90 0.06 -9.20
CA VAL A 591 27.83 1.21 -9.07
C VAL A 591 28.42 1.63 -10.41
N THR A 592 28.62 0.70 -11.34
CA THR A 592 29.16 1.02 -12.69
C THR A 592 28.19 1.92 -13.45
N GLY A 593 26.88 1.67 -13.30
CA GLY A 593 25.82 2.51 -13.84
C GLY A 593 25.76 3.92 -13.26
N GLN A 594 26.37 4.15 -12.09
CA GLN A 594 26.36 5.45 -11.40
C GLN A 594 27.57 6.34 -11.75
N VAL A 595 28.55 5.85 -12.50
CA VAL A 595 29.78 6.61 -12.82
C VAL A 595 29.45 7.90 -13.59
N GLY A 596 30.03 9.02 -13.13
CA GLY A 596 29.80 10.37 -13.64
C GLY A 596 28.68 11.12 -12.92
N ARG A 597 27.97 10.46 -12.00
CA ARG A 597 26.89 11.06 -11.22
C ARG A 597 27.43 11.88 -10.04
N SER A 598 26.82 13.04 -9.81
CA SER A 598 27.14 13.92 -8.70
C SER A 598 26.14 13.77 -7.56
N PHE A 599 26.63 13.83 -6.33
CA PHE A 599 25.86 13.69 -5.10
C PHE A 599 26.14 14.91 -4.21
N ALA A 600 25.08 15.61 -3.81
CA ALA A 600 25.17 16.74 -2.90
C ALA A 600 25.11 16.24 -1.46
N LEU A 601 26.26 15.93 -0.86
CA LEU A 601 26.32 15.37 0.49
C LEU A 601 26.01 16.44 1.54
N PHE A 602 26.54 17.65 1.35
CA PHE A 602 26.42 18.76 2.28
C PHE A 602 25.89 20.03 1.60
N ASP A 603 25.18 20.87 2.35
CA ASP A 603 24.91 22.26 2.01
C ASP A 603 25.59 23.17 3.03
N TRP A 604 26.72 23.77 2.64
CA TRP A 604 27.50 24.67 3.49
C TRP A 604 26.93 26.10 3.59
N THR A 605 25.76 26.36 3.01
CA THR A 605 25.17 27.70 3.01
C THR A 605 24.97 28.22 4.43
N GLY A 606 25.61 29.35 4.76
CA GLY A 606 25.47 30.00 6.07
C GLY A 606 26.46 29.54 7.13
N VAL A 607 27.30 28.53 6.85
CA VAL A 607 28.38 28.06 7.73
C VAL A 607 29.74 28.13 7.03
N ALA A 608 30.81 28.00 7.80
CA ALA A 608 32.18 27.95 7.29
C ALA A 608 32.92 26.78 7.94
N PRO A 609 32.95 25.59 7.31
CA PRO A 609 33.62 24.43 7.88
C PRO A 609 35.12 24.69 8.08
N THR A 610 35.68 24.16 9.16
CA THR A 610 37.11 24.22 9.47
C THR A 610 37.67 22.82 9.65
N GLY A 611 38.85 22.54 9.10
CA GLY A 611 39.42 21.18 9.06
C GLY A 611 39.10 20.45 7.75
N ALA A 612 39.28 19.14 7.72
CA ALA A 612 39.03 18.28 6.57
C ALA A 612 38.82 16.83 7.02
N PHE A 613 37.96 16.09 6.31
CA PHE A 613 37.80 14.66 6.47
C PHE A 613 38.92 13.87 5.79
N ASN A 614 39.24 12.72 6.36
CA ASN A 614 39.84 11.60 5.65
C ASN A 614 38.75 10.86 4.87
N VAL A 615 38.68 11.04 3.56
CA VAL A 615 37.63 10.40 2.75
C VAL A 615 38.05 8.98 2.38
N VAL A 616 37.22 8.00 2.72
CA VAL A 616 37.42 6.57 2.45
C VAL A 616 36.27 6.04 1.59
N SER A 617 36.57 5.21 0.60
CA SER A 617 35.57 4.57 -0.26
C SER A 617 36.19 3.39 -1.00
N GLU A 618 35.37 2.42 -1.43
CA GLU A 618 35.78 1.37 -2.38
C GLU A 618 35.86 1.88 -3.83
N HIS A 619 35.44 3.13 -4.08
CA HIS A 619 35.32 3.75 -5.39
C HIS A 619 36.12 5.05 -5.49
N GLU A 620 36.32 5.56 -6.71
CA GLU A 620 36.95 6.87 -6.91
C GLU A 620 35.95 8.01 -7.00
N TRP A 621 36.31 9.13 -6.37
CA TRP A 621 35.47 10.31 -6.29
C TRP A 621 36.24 11.59 -6.65
N ASP A 622 35.62 12.46 -7.44
CA ASP A 622 36.01 13.87 -7.52
C ASP A 622 35.48 14.60 -6.27
N LEU A 623 36.41 14.96 -5.39
CA LEU A 623 36.16 15.66 -4.13
C LEU A 623 36.43 17.17 -4.23
N SER A 624 36.75 17.70 -5.41
CA SER A 624 37.16 19.10 -5.61
C SER A 624 36.14 20.12 -5.14
N SER A 625 34.86 19.73 -5.11
CA SER A 625 33.73 20.57 -4.70
C SER A 625 33.19 20.25 -3.30
N LEU A 626 33.77 19.25 -2.61
CA LEU A 626 33.28 18.78 -1.30
C LEU A 626 33.25 19.91 -0.29
N TYR A 627 34.31 20.71 -0.15
CA TYR A 627 34.37 21.78 0.86
C TYR A 627 33.83 23.14 0.39
N THR A 628 33.45 23.26 -0.90
CA THR A 628 32.88 24.51 -1.44
C THR A 628 31.37 24.46 -1.58
N THR A 629 30.85 23.36 -2.13
CA THR A 629 29.41 23.18 -2.39
C THR A 629 28.87 21.89 -1.78
N GLY A 630 29.71 21.07 -1.14
CA GLY A 630 29.30 19.79 -0.56
C GLY A 630 29.05 18.68 -1.58
N VAL A 631 29.44 18.89 -2.84
CA VAL A 631 29.19 17.95 -3.93
C VAL A 631 30.41 17.07 -4.18
N VAL A 632 30.17 15.76 -4.31
CA VAL A 632 31.14 14.78 -4.80
C VAL A 632 30.63 14.17 -6.10
N THR A 633 31.51 13.67 -6.96
CA THR A 633 31.11 12.99 -8.20
C THR A 633 31.82 11.65 -8.30
N LEU A 634 31.08 10.56 -8.52
CA LEU A 634 31.66 9.23 -8.73
C LEU A 634 32.42 9.23 -10.05
N THR A 635 33.72 8.95 -10.05
CA THR A 635 34.54 8.96 -11.27
C THR A 635 34.91 7.55 -11.76
N SER A 636 34.92 6.57 -10.87
CA SER A 636 35.15 5.16 -11.20
C SER A 636 34.48 4.25 -10.17
N ALA A 637 33.87 3.17 -10.63
CA ALA A 637 33.29 2.11 -9.78
C ALA A 637 34.35 1.18 -9.17
N GLU A 638 35.60 1.29 -9.59
CA GLU A 638 36.73 0.57 -8.99
C GLU A 638 37.78 1.58 -8.53
N GLN A 639 38.31 1.41 -7.32
CA GLN A 639 39.54 2.08 -6.90
C GLN A 639 40.69 1.72 -7.86
N PRO A 640 41.60 2.66 -8.19
CA PRO A 640 42.80 2.34 -8.93
C PRO A 640 43.64 1.40 -8.09
N LEU A 641 44.28 0.44 -8.73
CA LEU A 641 45.21 -0.44 -8.07
C LEU A 641 46.49 0.34 -7.75
N TYR A 642 46.52 1.09 -6.63
CA TYR A 642 47.65 1.95 -6.29
C TYR A 642 48.97 1.16 -6.24
N GLY A 643 49.99 1.68 -6.91
CA GLY A 643 51.26 0.98 -7.10
C GLY A 643 51.36 0.19 -8.40
N ASP A 644 50.26 0.00 -9.15
CA ASP A 644 50.26 -0.50 -10.53
C ASP A 644 50.64 0.66 -11.47
N TYR A 645 51.94 0.96 -11.50
CA TYR A 645 52.50 2.06 -12.28
C TYR A 645 52.57 1.78 -13.78
N ASN A 646 52.31 0.55 -14.19
CA ASN A 646 52.30 0.17 -15.60
C ASN A 646 50.87 -0.01 -16.16
N GLY A 647 49.86 -0.07 -15.29
CA GLY A 647 48.44 -0.18 -15.62
C GLY A 647 48.01 -1.56 -16.10
N ASP A 648 48.69 -2.64 -15.70
CA ASP A 648 48.42 -4.01 -16.14
C ASP A 648 47.45 -4.79 -15.23
N GLY A 649 46.95 -4.16 -14.18
CA GLY A 649 46.01 -4.74 -13.23
C GLY A 649 46.67 -5.59 -12.15
N ALA A 650 47.99 -5.53 -12.00
CA ALA A 650 48.74 -6.13 -10.90
C ALA A 650 49.76 -5.13 -10.33
N VAL A 651 49.99 -5.17 -9.01
CA VAL A 651 51.12 -4.46 -8.39
C VAL A 651 52.26 -5.45 -8.21
N ASP A 652 53.24 -5.43 -9.11
CA ASP A 652 54.33 -6.39 -9.12
C ASP A 652 55.70 -5.77 -9.41
N ALA A 653 56.71 -6.60 -9.70
CA ALA A 653 58.08 -6.12 -9.89
C ALA A 653 58.25 -5.26 -11.16
N ALA A 654 57.32 -5.33 -12.12
CA ALA A 654 57.29 -4.49 -13.30
C ALA A 654 57.04 -3.03 -12.90
N ASP A 655 56.14 -2.78 -11.95
CA ASP A 655 55.81 -1.42 -11.48
C ASP A 655 56.95 -0.75 -10.74
N TYR A 656 57.72 -1.52 -9.97
CA TYR A 656 58.97 -1.03 -9.38
C TYR A 656 59.91 -0.45 -10.43
N THR A 657 59.97 -1.11 -11.59
CA THR A 657 60.83 -0.68 -12.69
C THR A 657 60.31 0.63 -13.28
N VAL A 658 58.99 0.78 -13.44
CA VAL A 658 58.35 2.02 -13.91
C VAL A 658 58.55 3.17 -12.93
N TRP A 659 58.36 2.94 -11.62
CA TRP A 659 58.65 3.93 -10.59
C TRP A 659 60.11 4.38 -10.64
N ARG A 660 61.05 3.42 -10.62
CA ARG A 660 62.48 3.69 -10.57
C ARG A 660 62.93 4.54 -11.77
N ASP A 661 62.39 4.26 -12.94
CA ASP A 661 62.77 4.95 -14.18
C ASP A 661 62.15 6.36 -14.28
N ASN A 662 61.18 6.69 -13.41
CA ASN A 662 60.53 8.00 -13.32
C ASN A 662 60.89 8.78 -12.05
N VAL A 663 61.84 8.34 -11.22
CA VAL A 663 62.29 9.10 -10.04
C VAL A 663 62.73 10.53 -10.44
N ASP A 664 62.34 11.52 -9.63
CA ASP A 664 62.48 12.97 -9.86
C ASP A 664 61.57 13.55 -10.97
N ALA A 665 60.74 12.73 -11.62
CA ALA A 665 59.74 13.25 -12.55
C ALA A 665 58.67 14.09 -11.82
N PRO A 666 58.01 15.03 -12.51
CA PRO A 666 56.90 15.80 -11.95
C PRO A 666 55.76 14.90 -11.46
N ALA A 667 54.98 15.40 -10.48
CA ALA A 667 53.77 14.72 -10.00
C ALA A 667 52.82 14.38 -11.17
N GLY A 668 52.17 13.22 -11.11
CA GLY A 668 51.27 12.72 -12.16
C GLY A 668 51.97 12.04 -13.35
N SER A 669 53.27 11.74 -13.25
CA SER A 669 54.01 11.01 -14.28
C SER A 669 53.79 9.49 -14.25
N LEU A 670 53.24 8.97 -13.15
CA LEU A 670 52.92 7.56 -12.97
C LEU A 670 51.39 7.37 -13.00
N PRO A 671 50.86 6.39 -13.76
CA PRO A 671 49.49 5.88 -13.59
C PRO A 671 49.27 5.39 -12.16
N ASN A 672 48.05 5.47 -11.63
CA ASN A 672 47.68 4.92 -10.31
C ASN A 672 48.61 5.38 -9.16
N ASP A 673 49.11 6.62 -9.23
CA ASP A 673 49.91 7.27 -8.19
C ASP A 673 49.03 8.22 -7.35
N PRO A 674 48.81 7.93 -6.05
CA PRO A 674 48.01 8.78 -5.16
C PRO A 674 48.77 10.03 -4.70
N GLY A 675 50.06 10.16 -5.00
CA GLY A 675 50.92 11.24 -4.54
C GLY A 675 50.86 12.51 -5.40
N SER A 676 50.76 13.67 -4.73
CA SER A 676 50.79 15.00 -5.38
C SER A 676 52.19 15.61 -5.51
N GLY A 677 53.23 14.91 -5.04
CA GLY A 677 54.64 15.34 -5.09
C GLY A 677 55.43 14.70 -6.26
N PRO A 678 56.66 15.19 -6.55
CA PRO A 678 57.55 14.55 -7.52
C PRO A 678 57.79 13.08 -7.18
N ILE A 679 57.93 12.24 -8.21
CA ILE A 679 58.07 10.79 -8.05
C ILE A 679 59.30 10.46 -7.22
N GLY A 680 59.10 9.82 -6.06
CA GLY A 680 60.16 9.59 -5.09
C GLY A 680 59.81 8.53 -4.05
N ALA A 681 60.27 8.73 -2.81
CA ALA A 681 60.16 7.74 -1.74
C ALA A 681 58.70 7.38 -1.40
N ALA A 682 57.78 8.34 -1.48
CA ALA A 682 56.36 8.12 -1.21
C ALA A 682 55.76 7.09 -2.18
N GLN A 683 56.01 7.21 -3.48
CA GLN A 683 55.55 6.27 -4.49
C GLN A 683 56.19 4.88 -4.34
N TYR A 684 57.43 4.80 -3.86
CA TYR A 684 58.02 3.50 -3.54
C TYR A 684 57.30 2.81 -2.38
N GLU A 685 56.92 3.57 -1.35
CA GLU A 685 56.15 3.05 -0.21
C GLU A 685 54.76 2.58 -0.67
N THR A 686 54.06 3.36 -1.50
CA THR A 686 52.78 2.96 -2.12
C THR A 686 52.88 1.64 -2.89
N TRP A 687 53.90 1.48 -3.74
CA TRP A 687 54.13 0.23 -4.46
C TRP A 687 54.44 -0.94 -3.52
N ARG A 688 55.32 -0.72 -2.54
CA ARG A 688 55.74 -1.76 -1.59
C ARG A 688 54.55 -2.26 -0.78
N ASP A 689 53.70 -1.35 -0.32
CA ASP A 689 52.58 -1.66 0.57
C ASP A 689 51.43 -2.35 -0.17
N ASN A 690 51.36 -2.20 -1.50
CA ASN A 690 50.36 -2.87 -2.36
C ASN A 690 50.92 -4.05 -3.16
N TYR A 691 52.22 -4.38 -3.03
CA TYR A 691 52.86 -5.45 -3.81
C TYR A 691 52.14 -6.79 -3.67
N GLY A 692 51.70 -7.35 -4.79
CA GLY A 692 50.95 -8.60 -4.89
C GLY A 692 49.43 -8.45 -4.95
N ARG A 693 48.89 -7.22 -4.88
CA ARG A 693 47.47 -6.97 -5.18
C ARG A 693 47.23 -7.06 -6.69
N THR A 694 46.05 -7.52 -7.07
CA THR A 694 45.56 -7.55 -8.44
C THR A 694 44.15 -6.97 -8.45
N SER A 695 43.79 -6.21 -9.48
CA SER A 695 42.38 -5.87 -9.69
C SER A 695 41.58 -7.16 -9.80
N PRO A 696 40.32 -7.18 -9.33
CA PRO A 696 39.43 -8.28 -9.63
C PRO A 696 39.20 -8.29 -11.14
N SER A 697 40.06 -8.97 -11.91
CA SER A 697 39.81 -9.24 -13.31
C SER A 697 38.46 -9.93 -13.40
N ASP A 698 37.60 -9.48 -14.31
CA ASP A 698 36.47 -10.24 -14.87
C ASP A 698 36.74 -11.72 -14.65
N ALA A 699 36.08 -12.31 -13.66
CA ALA A 699 35.98 -13.75 -13.57
C ALA A 699 35.33 -14.11 -14.89
N ALA A 700 36.16 -14.53 -15.86
CA ALA A 700 35.74 -14.92 -17.18
C ALA A 700 34.49 -15.77 -16.95
N VAL A 701 33.34 -15.25 -17.39
CA VAL A 701 32.06 -15.94 -17.33
C VAL A 701 32.37 -17.35 -17.79
N VAL A 702 32.40 -18.29 -16.85
CA VAL A 702 32.40 -19.69 -17.20
C VAL A 702 31.09 -19.82 -17.95
N PRO A 703 31.10 -20.09 -19.27
CA PRO A 703 29.84 -20.34 -19.94
C PRO A 703 29.24 -21.50 -19.17
N GLU A 704 28.04 -21.32 -18.63
CA GLU A 704 27.27 -22.45 -18.14
C GLU A 704 27.39 -23.55 -19.19
N PRO A 705 27.62 -24.82 -18.80
CA PRO A 705 27.56 -25.89 -19.77
C PRO A 705 26.15 -25.87 -20.35
N ALA A 706 26.04 -25.30 -21.55
CA ALA A 706 24.84 -25.32 -22.36
C ALA A 706 24.34 -26.75 -22.30
N THR A 707 23.12 -26.89 -21.79
CA THR A 707 22.41 -28.13 -21.61
C THR A 707 22.61 -28.95 -22.87
N ALA A 708 23.53 -29.92 -22.79
CA ALA A 708 23.83 -30.80 -23.90
C ALA A 708 22.61 -31.69 -24.05
N PHE A 709 21.72 -31.28 -24.95
CA PHE A 709 20.73 -32.14 -25.55
C PHE A 709 21.46 -33.41 -25.99
N ILE A 710 21.20 -34.51 -25.26
CA ILE A 710 21.54 -35.86 -25.70
C ILE A 710 20.64 -36.13 -26.92
N GLY A 711 21.13 -35.71 -28.08
CA GLY A 711 20.64 -36.12 -29.38
C GLY A 711 21.00 -37.58 -29.59
N LEU A 712 20.06 -38.47 -29.30
CA LEU A 712 20.08 -39.85 -29.78
C LEU A 712 20.11 -39.84 -31.31
N ALA A 713 21.28 -40.18 -31.88
CA ALA A 713 21.41 -40.46 -33.30
C ALA A 713 20.70 -41.79 -33.65
N PRO A 714 19.81 -41.84 -34.66
CA PRO A 714 19.34 -43.10 -35.19
C PRO A 714 20.33 -43.61 -36.25
N VAL A 715 20.95 -44.75 -35.98
CA VAL A 715 21.61 -45.55 -37.00
C VAL A 715 20.55 -46.31 -37.80
N ILE A 716 20.60 -46.08 -39.10
CA ILE A 716 19.82 -46.70 -40.17
C ILE A 716 19.96 -48.22 -40.14
N CYS A 717 18.83 -48.94 -40.14
CA CYS A 717 18.72 -50.27 -40.74
C CYS A 717 17.41 -50.37 -41.53
N ALA A 718 17.56 -50.67 -42.81
CA ALA A 718 16.52 -50.72 -43.83
C ALA A 718 15.66 -52.00 -43.75
N ALA A 719 14.36 -51.89 -44.06
CA ALA A 719 13.60 -52.81 -44.93
C ALA A 719 12.12 -52.36 -45.06
N PRO A 720 11.40 -52.75 -46.14
CA PRO A 720 10.44 -51.88 -46.81
C PRO A 720 8.95 -52.28 -46.69
N SER A 721 8.11 -51.31 -47.09
CA SER A 721 6.80 -51.48 -47.76
C SER A 721 5.55 -51.88 -46.96
N ARG A 722 4.57 -50.97 -46.94
CA ARG A 722 3.17 -51.11 -47.43
C ARG A 722 2.35 -49.89 -46.95
N ARG A 723 2.00 -48.93 -47.82
CA ARG A 723 0.78 -48.84 -48.66
C ARG A 723 -0.52 -48.52 -47.87
N ARG A 724 -1.07 -47.32 -48.11
CA ARG A 724 -2.51 -46.90 -48.01
C ARG A 724 -3.14 -46.97 -46.59
N GLN A 725 -4.08 -46.13 -46.17
CA GLN A 725 -5.06 -45.28 -46.83
C GLN A 725 -5.68 -44.32 -45.79
N ARG A 726 -6.17 -43.18 -46.27
CA ARG A 726 -7.13 -42.24 -45.66
C ARG A 726 -8.11 -42.86 -44.64
N ARG A 727 -8.37 -42.15 -43.54
CA ARG A 727 -9.57 -41.32 -43.35
C ARG A 727 -9.37 -40.33 -42.22
#